data_AF-A0A6C0BSJ1-F1
#
_entry.id   AF-A0A6C0BSJ1-F1
#
_cell.length_a   1.000
_cell.length_b   1.000
_cell.length_c   1.000
_cell.angle_alpha   90.00
_cell.angle_beta   90.00
_cell.angle_gamma   90.00
#
_symmetry.space_group_name_H-M   'P 1'
#
loop_
_entity.id
_entity.type
_entity.pdbx_description
1 polymer ?
#
loop_
_entity_poly.entity_id
_entity_poly.type
_entity_poly.pdbx_seq_one_letter_code
_entity_poly.pdbx_strand_id
1 'polypeptide(L)'
;MSHNQKMNFSNKYDMNSLTEKYLSDNIFDARTQKELEIRFSTSNPKDLTRMDYDNTIQKLLSIGFTSNNLNGVYMMRISNEFITQEGDEELSNIRAELNNFNVIQDYCKLENMEKLLEKYGGNPENINFVQKLKAKDEDGKILPVFNDEYMFKLSYQLEKQVTGNLVNKIVDSWTQTKKTFRYINRIRLSHPDFPMFVDISIVKSSSRQQKKPFRLIPQYSIEQSGVFTNSENYEIEIEIDEERVGSFTEYNSVDKLLPKMKTCIKYILSSLQGTNYPVSKTEMSEVLKSYMKLIHSKKKEIPYNITPKNFIGYSSSTLQYVNLVKDDIENMNSPNINNNYTVTDKADGERALLYINEKGKLYFIDSSMRVKFTGCYSDQKALYNTLVDGEYIEHNKYKESINLFACFDLYYLKGEDKRRLPLTDQEEDAKTKKGRLTYLRQLLISLKLKSITNNDLIPMRVEVKHFEIANKSKSIYNCCENLLKRISDPSYEYETDGLIFTPSNMGLPETDYKVTWDYSFKWKPSKYNTIDFLIKTKKTGNTDDINYLYNDGMDSSGQTDINSYKTLILLCGFDEKKHGYMNPCANVIEDDIGKKDNSEDNYKALPFYPTNPYDDNAYICNVMLKKDINGDMQMYTEENDLIEDNTIVEFRYDKKNENRWKWIPLRVRNDKTFQYRSRKGPKMYGNNYDTANSNWKSIHNPITEKMLMTGNGIPEEMADDDVYYRKTDTTNQTKRLKDFHNLYVKTKLITTISNVDDILIDVAVGKGGDLPKWIKSKLDFVFGIDLSPDNIENKLDGACVRYLEERKRRKRMPYCLFVNGNSSMNIRNTDAINSDKYKTITRAVFGDGPKDATIIGKGVFKHYGKGKNGFNITSCQFALHYFFENITILQQFLRNVCECTKVNGYFVATCYDGNKIFSMLERYKKGESITINKNSKKVWEIEKRYDFLEFKDDSSSVNYPICVYQDSIGKPAKEYLVNSTYLIRVMENYGFRLINEQECLDLNIPGGTNSFETLFNKMNDELRDGIIDEKDLRNSKDMKDYEKQISFLNRYFVFKKIREVNAENVIIDDKYISKTDEEEKLTEFLEEQERIKKIKRLPYKLKIKQITDI
;
A
#
# COMPACT_ATOMS: atom_id res chain seq x y z
N MET A 1 21.45 -58.66 5.25
CA MET A 1 22.61 -58.38 4.39
C MET A 1 22.46 -56.97 3.85
N SER A 2 22.66 -55.95 4.68
CA SER A 2 23.91 -55.19 4.89
C SER A 2 24.43 -54.53 3.60
N HIS A 3 24.18 -53.22 3.45
CA HIS A 3 25.08 -52.21 2.88
C HIS A 3 24.52 -50.82 3.25
N ASN A 4 24.57 -50.49 4.53
CA ASN A 4 24.34 -49.12 5.02
C ASN A 4 25.31 -48.83 6.17
N GLN A 5 26.60 -49.15 5.94
CA GLN A 5 27.68 -48.54 6.70
C GLN A 5 28.03 -47.23 5.99
N LYS A 6 27.47 -46.11 6.47
CA LYS A 6 28.12 -44.82 6.27
C LYS A 6 29.45 -44.90 7.00
N MET A 7 30.54 -45.12 6.28
CA MET A 7 31.87 -44.86 6.82
C MET A 7 31.90 -43.38 7.25
N ASN A 8 31.95 -43.16 8.56
CA ASN A 8 32.36 -41.87 9.12
C ASN A 8 33.84 -41.69 8.80
N PHE A 9 34.15 -41.15 7.62
CA PHE A 9 35.47 -40.57 7.39
C PHE A 9 35.53 -39.29 8.22
N SER A 10 36.08 -39.35 9.43
CA SER A 10 36.49 -38.13 10.14
C SER A 10 37.54 -37.46 9.27
N ASN A 11 37.34 -36.18 8.92
CA ASN A 11 38.37 -35.46 8.19
C ASN A 11 39.62 -35.36 9.09
N LYS A 12 40.73 -35.97 8.65
CA LYS A 12 42.01 -36.00 9.38
C LYS A 12 42.57 -34.60 9.60
N TYR A 13 42.22 -33.68 8.71
CA TYR A 13 42.75 -32.33 8.69
C TYR A 13 41.84 -31.32 9.39
N ASP A 14 42.46 -30.40 10.12
CA ASP A 14 41.91 -29.12 10.53
C ASP A 14 42.50 -27.99 9.67
N MET A 15 42.16 -26.72 9.97
CA MET A 15 42.66 -25.58 9.21
C MET A 15 44.20 -25.51 9.22
N ASN A 16 44.83 -25.78 10.36
CA ASN A 16 46.28 -25.66 10.52
C ASN A 16 47.00 -26.74 9.71
N SER A 17 46.62 -28.00 9.95
CA SER A 17 47.24 -29.18 9.31
C SER A 17 46.94 -29.24 7.80
N LEU A 18 45.79 -28.74 7.33
CA LEU A 18 45.53 -28.65 5.88
C LEU A 18 46.41 -27.56 5.22
N THR A 19 46.59 -26.42 5.87
CA THR A 19 47.51 -25.37 5.42
C THR A 19 48.95 -25.87 5.42
N GLU A 20 49.35 -26.61 6.44
CA GLU A 20 50.67 -27.26 6.51
C GLU A 20 50.86 -28.23 5.35
N LYS A 21 49.87 -29.09 5.10
CA LYS A 21 49.88 -30.03 3.98
C LYS A 21 50.06 -29.31 2.63
N TYR A 22 49.29 -28.24 2.39
CA TYR A 22 49.41 -27.42 1.17
C TYR A 22 50.81 -26.81 0.99
N LEU A 23 51.43 -26.32 2.07
CA LEU A 23 52.80 -25.75 2.02
C LEU A 23 53.86 -26.83 1.79
N SER A 24 53.68 -28.01 2.38
CA SER A 24 54.63 -29.14 2.28
C SER A 24 54.55 -29.89 0.94
N ASP A 25 53.40 -29.84 0.27
CA ASP A 25 53.20 -30.54 -0.99
C ASP A 25 53.96 -29.88 -2.13
N ASN A 26 54.89 -30.63 -2.72
CA ASN A 26 55.66 -30.21 -3.89
C ASN A 26 55.06 -30.83 -5.15
N ILE A 27 54.65 -29.97 -6.09
CA ILE A 27 54.15 -30.40 -7.40
C ILE A 27 55.21 -30.08 -8.46
N PHE A 28 55.72 -31.12 -9.10
CA PHE A 28 56.77 -31.01 -10.13
C PHE A 28 56.20 -30.93 -11.56
N ASP A 29 54.89 -31.04 -11.76
CA ASP A 29 54.24 -30.89 -13.06
C ASP A 29 53.92 -29.42 -13.31
N ALA A 30 54.64 -28.78 -14.23
CA ALA A 30 54.49 -27.36 -14.58
C ALA A 30 53.08 -26.97 -15.07
N ARG A 31 52.23 -27.95 -15.44
CA ARG A 31 50.83 -27.71 -15.83
C ARG A 31 49.84 -27.87 -14.69
N THR A 32 50.29 -28.22 -13.49
CA THR A 32 49.43 -28.46 -12.32
C THR A 32 49.73 -27.40 -11.26
N GLN A 33 48.71 -26.65 -10.86
CA GLN A 33 48.79 -25.62 -9.83
C GLN A 33 48.07 -26.05 -8.56
N LYS A 34 48.55 -25.58 -7.40
CA LYS A 34 47.93 -25.85 -6.10
C LYS A 34 46.91 -24.76 -5.79
N GLU A 35 45.67 -25.15 -5.51
CA GLU A 35 44.59 -24.24 -5.14
C GLU A 35 44.21 -24.49 -3.68
N LEU A 36 44.54 -23.55 -2.79
CA LEU A 36 44.01 -23.52 -1.41
C LEU A 36 43.01 -22.38 -1.30
N GLU A 37 41.73 -22.74 -1.13
CA GLU A 37 40.63 -21.78 -1.18
C GLU A 37 39.74 -21.86 0.07
N ILE A 38 39.30 -20.69 0.57
CA ILE A 38 38.27 -20.58 1.60
C ILE A 38 37.02 -20.03 0.94
N ARG A 39 35.91 -20.79 1.00
CA ARG A 39 34.61 -20.34 0.48
C ARG A 39 33.63 -20.08 1.60
N PHE A 40 32.99 -18.91 1.57
CA PHE A 40 31.97 -18.53 2.53
C PHE A 40 30.60 -19.03 2.06
N SER A 41 29.81 -19.53 3.01
CA SER A 41 28.47 -20.11 2.83
C SER A 41 28.42 -21.45 2.09
N THR A 42 28.33 -22.54 2.85
CA THR A 42 28.62 -23.90 2.36
C THR A 42 27.41 -24.84 2.27
N SER A 43 26.22 -24.41 2.69
CA SER A 43 25.03 -25.26 2.74
C SER A 43 23.93 -24.94 1.72
N ASN A 44 23.84 -23.70 1.23
CA ASN A 44 22.86 -23.30 0.21
C ASN A 44 23.35 -22.03 -0.54
N PRO A 45 23.53 -22.06 -1.87
CA PRO A 45 24.04 -20.91 -2.65
C PRO A 45 23.14 -19.67 -2.66
N LYS A 46 21.97 -19.71 -2.00
CA LYS A 46 21.07 -18.56 -1.83
C LYS A 46 21.30 -17.77 -0.54
N ASP A 47 22.36 -18.09 0.19
CA ASP A 47 22.58 -17.56 1.54
C ASP A 47 23.31 -16.21 1.51
N LEU A 48 24.08 -15.91 0.45
CA LEU A 48 24.67 -14.59 0.22
C LEU A 48 23.76 -13.74 -0.67
N THR A 49 23.63 -12.47 -0.31
CA THR A 49 22.81 -11.48 -1.01
C THR A 49 23.66 -10.48 -1.78
N ARG A 50 23.03 -9.68 -2.65
CA ARG A 50 23.70 -8.54 -3.30
C ARG A 50 24.26 -7.54 -2.29
N MET A 51 23.55 -7.34 -1.18
CA MET A 51 24.00 -6.47 -0.10
C MET A 51 25.29 -7.00 0.55
N ASP A 52 25.40 -8.31 0.73
CA ASP A 52 26.63 -8.94 1.26
C ASP A 52 27.80 -8.76 0.28
N TYR A 53 27.53 -8.89 -1.02
CA TYR A 53 28.49 -8.62 -2.09
C TYR A 53 29.00 -7.17 -2.03
N ASP A 54 28.09 -6.19 -2.05
CA ASP A 54 28.42 -4.76 -2.04
C ASP A 54 29.16 -4.34 -0.75
N ASN A 55 28.65 -4.77 0.41
CA ASN A 55 29.25 -4.46 1.71
C ASN A 55 30.66 -5.05 1.85
N THR A 56 30.90 -6.25 1.30
CA THR A 56 32.22 -6.89 1.36
C THR A 56 33.23 -6.13 0.51
N ILE A 57 32.84 -5.70 -0.70
CA ILE A 57 33.69 -4.86 -1.55
C ILE A 57 34.03 -3.55 -0.82
N GLN A 58 33.02 -2.82 -0.33
CA GLN A 58 33.23 -1.56 0.38
C GLN A 58 34.14 -1.74 1.59
N LYS A 59 33.92 -2.80 2.38
CA LYS A 59 34.75 -3.10 3.55
C LYS A 59 36.20 -3.37 3.18
N LEU A 60 36.46 -4.21 2.18
CA LEU A 60 37.82 -4.54 1.78
C LEU A 60 38.56 -3.32 1.20
N LEU A 61 37.88 -2.53 0.37
CA LEU A 61 38.44 -1.26 -0.15
C LEU A 61 38.79 -0.30 1.00
N SER A 62 37.92 -0.18 2.02
CA SER A 62 38.18 0.67 3.20
C SER A 62 39.39 0.24 4.02
N ILE A 63 39.81 -1.02 3.91
CA ILE A 63 40.97 -1.60 4.61
C ILE A 63 42.23 -1.57 3.73
N GLY A 64 42.14 -1.10 2.48
CA GLY A 64 43.27 -0.94 1.57
C GLY A 64 43.46 -2.07 0.55
N PHE A 65 42.50 -2.98 0.40
CA PHE A 65 42.51 -3.89 -0.76
C PHE A 65 42.26 -3.10 -2.04
N THR A 66 42.82 -3.55 -3.15
CA THR A 66 42.70 -2.89 -4.47
C THR A 66 42.33 -3.90 -5.54
N SER A 67 41.72 -3.43 -6.63
CA SER A 67 41.45 -4.23 -7.82
C SER A 67 41.77 -3.40 -9.07
N ASN A 68 42.31 -4.06 -10.10
CA ASN A 68 42.55 -3.43 -11.40
C ASN A 68 41.26 -3.21 -12.20
N ASN A 69 40.16 -3.88 -11.82
CA ASN A 69 38.87 -3.76 -12.48
C ASN A 69 37.72 -4.01 -11.48
N LEU A 70 37.10 -2.92 -11.02
CA LEU A 70 35.95 -2.96 -10.11
C LEU A 70 34.62 -3.28 -10.81
N ASN A 71 34.57 -3.29 -12.15
CA ASN A 71 33.41 -3.77 -12.91
C ASN A 71 33.41 -5.30 -13.07
N GLY A 72 34.50 -5.94 -12.64
CA GLY A 72 34.71 -7.37 -12.70
C GLY A 72 35.03 -7.90 -14.10
N VAL A 73 35.46 -9.15 -14.14
CA VAL A 73 35.82 -9.88 -15.35
C VAL A 73 34.77 -10.94 -15.62
N TYR A 74 34.25 -10.97 -16.84
CA TYR A 74 33.28 -11.96 -17.27
C TYR A 74 33.97 -13.25 -17.73
N MET A 75 33.48 -14.38 -17.23
CA MET A 75 33.91 -15.71 -17.66
C MET A 75 32.72 -16.69 -17.69
N MET A 76 32.79 -17.70 -18.55
CA MET A 76 31.84 -18.80 -18.63
C MET A 76 32.56 -20.13 -18.44
N ARG A 77 32.16 -20.87 -17.41
CA ARG A 77 32.64 -22.24 -17.14
C ARG A 77 31.62 -23.25 -17.66
N ILE A 78 32.08 -24.18 -18.49
CA ILE A 78 31.26 -25.20 -19.14
C ILE A 78 31.78 -26.59 -18.77
N SER A 79 30.90 -27.46 -18.28
CA SER A 79 31.23 -28.83 -17.93
C SER A 79 30.33 -29.81 -18.69
N ASN A 80 30.95 -30.75 -19.41
CA ASN A 80 30.25 -31.74 -20.24
C ASN A 80 29.92 -33.00 -19.43
N GLU A 81 28.80 -33.63 -19.75
CA GLU A 81 28.42 -34.97 -19.29
C GLU A 81 29.10 -36.02 -20.19
N PHE A 82 29.60 -37.10 -19.57
CA PHE A 82 30.13 -38.27 -20.25
C PHE A 82 29.54 -39.55 -19.64
N ILE A 83 29.58 -40.63 -20.40
CA ILE A 83 29.13 -41.95 -19.94
C ILE A 83 30.36 -42.71 -19.43
N THR A 84 30.30 -43.18 -18.19
CA THR A 84 31.34 -44.01 -17.56
C THR A 84 31.40 -45.40 -18.20
N GLN A 85 32.44 -46.18 -17.90
CA GLN A 85 32.52 -47.57 -18.38
C GLN A 85 31.40 -48.45 -17.80
N GLU A 86 30.88 -48.09 -16.62
CA GLU A 86 29.72 -48.73 -16.01
C GLU A 86 28.36 -48.30 -16.61
N GLY A 87 28.35 -47.36 -17.56
CA GLY A 87 27.15 -46.86 -18.22
C GLY A 87 26.44 -45.71 -17.49
N ASP A 88 27.03 -45.21 -16.39
CA ASP A 88 26.48 -44.08 -15.63
C ASP A 88 26.80 -42.74 -16.30
N GLU A 89 25.83 -41.82 -16.34
CA GLU A 89 26.02 -40.44 -16.79
C GLU A 89 26.69 -39.61 -15.67
N GLU A 90 27.93 -39.16 -15.89
CA GLU A 90 28.70 -38.33 -14.95
C GLU A 90 29.19 -37.02 -15.57
N LEU A 91 29.31 -35.97 -14.77
CA LEU A 91 29.92 -34.71 -15.19
C LEU A 91 31.44 -34.83 -15.22
N SER A 92 32.05 -34.41 -16.32
CA SER A 92 33.50 -34.35 -16.50
C SER A 92 34.16 -33.50 -15.42
N ASN A 93 35.31 -33.97 -14.93
CA ASN A 93 36.18 -33.16 -14.08
C ASN A 93 37.02 -32.17 -14.89
N ILE A 94 36.90 -32.18 -16.23
CA ILE A 94 37.47 -31.20 -17.15
C ILE A 94 36.39 -30.18 -17.50
N ARG A 95 36.70 -28.90 -17.30
CA ARG A 95 35.84 -27.78 -17.69
C ARG A 95 36.51 -26.95 -18.78
N ALA A 96 35.73 -26.46 -19.72
CA ALA A 96 36.14 -25.36 -20.59
C ALA A 96 35.88 -24.04 -19.86
N GLU A 97 36.83 -23.12 -19.92
CA GLU A 97 36.73 -21.77 -19.40
C GLU A 97 36.83 -20.80 -20.56
N LEU A 98 35.75 -20.06 -20.81
CA LEU A 98 35.69 -18.99 -21.80
C LEU A 98 35.81 -17.67 -21.06
N ASN A 99 36.88 -16.95 -21.32
CA ASN A 99 37.21 -15.71 -20.62
C ASN A 99 36.94 -14.52 -21.54
N ASN A 100 36.52 -13.40 -20.96
CA ASN A 100 36.11 -12.17 -21.63
C ASN A 100 34.72 -12.22 -22.27
N PHE A 101 34.03 -11.08 -22.24
CA PHE A 101 32.66 -10.94 -22.72
C PHE A 101 32.51 -11.29 -24.21
N ASN A 102 33.46 -10.89 -25.06
CA ASN A 102 33.40 -11.13 -26.51
C ASN A 102 33.45 -12.63 -26.86
N VAL A 103 34.28 -13.40 -26.17
CA VAL A 103 34.40 -14.86 -26.39
C VAL A 103 33.09 -15.56 -25.99
N ILE A 104 32.49 -15.14 -24.87
CA ILE A 104 31.20 -15.65 -24.40
C ILE A 104 30.09 -15.31 -25.38
N GLN A 105 30.05 -14.07 -25.88
CA GLN A 105 29.04 -13.62 -26.83
C GLN A 105 29.12 -14.41 -28.14
N ASP A 106 30.33 -14.68 -28.63
CA ASP A 106 30.52 -15.48 -29.84
C ASP A 106 30.18 -16.95 -29.62
N TYR A 107 30.46 -17.50 -28.44
CA TYR A 107 29.94 -18.83 -28.10
C TYR A 107 28.41 -18.85 -28.09
N CYS A 108 27.74 -17.81 -27.59
CA CYS A 108 26.26 -17.75 -27.61
C CYS A 108 25.69 -17.69 -29.04
N LYS A 109 26.42 -17.10 -30.00
CA LYS A 109 26.01 -17.05 -31.41
C LYS A 109 26.26 -18.35 -32.15
N LEU A 110 27.34 -19.06 -31.80
CA LEU A 110 27.82 -20.23 -32.55
C LEU A 110 27.43 -21.57 -31.92
N GLU A 111 27.35 -21.64 -30.58
CA GLU A 111 27.24 -22.84 -29.74
C GLU A 111 28.16 -24.00 -30.15
N ASN A 112 29.31 -23.67 -30.73
CA ASN A 112 30.25 -24.63 -31.29
C ASN A 112 31.68 -24.32 -30.82
N MET A 113 32.28 -25.27 -30.12
CA MET A 113 33.61 -25.10 -29.52
C MET A 113 34.74 -25.14 -30.54
N GLU A 114 34.60 -25.93 -31.61
CA GLU A 114 35.59 -26.03 -32.69
C GLU A 114 35.75 -24.68 -33.39
N LYS A 115 34.63 -24.07 -33.82
CA LYS A 115 34.62 -22.73 -34.43
C LYS A 115 35.17 -21.64 -33.51
N LEU A 116 34.92 -21.75 -32.21
CA LEU A 116 35.44 -20.79 -31.25
C LEU A 116 36.96 -20.95 -31.06
N LEU A 117 37.47 -22.19 -31.08
CA LEU A 117 38.90 -22.49 -31.06
C LEU A 117 39.61 -22.08 -32.36
N GLU A 118 38.95 -22.15 -33.52
CA GLU A 118 39.50 -21.57 -34.76
C GLU A 118 39.72 -20.06 -34.65
N LYS A 119 38.79 -19.36 -33.97
CA LYS A 119 38.84 -17.90 -33.83
C LYS A 119 39.76 -17.42 -32.71
N TYR A 120 39.76 -18.10 -31.56
CA TYR A 120 40.42 -17.64 -30.33
C TYR A 120 41.44 -18.63 -29.78
N GLY A 121 41.61 -19.80 -30.41
CA GLY A 121 42.48 -20.86 -29.94
C GLY A 121 43.96 -20.45 -29.89
N GLY A 122 44.73 -21.15 -29.07
CA GLY A 122 46.16 -20.88 -28.86
C GLY A 122 46.45 -19.80 -27.82
N ASN A 123 45.47 -19.02 -27.37
CA ASN A 123 45.60 -18.12 -26.22
C ASN A 123 44.80 -18.64 -25.00
N PRO A 124 45.47 -19.18 -23.96
CA PRO A 124 44.83 -19.61 -22.72
C PRO A 124 44.06 -18.51 -21.99
N GLU A 125 44.37 -17.23 -22.24
CA GLU A 125 43.62 -16.10 -21.66
C GLU A 125 42.21 -15.96 -22.23
N ASN A 126 41.91 -16.54 -23.39
CA ASN A 126 40.57 -16.52 -23.99
C ASN A 126 39.82 -17.83 -23.78
N ILE A 127 40.48 -18.97 -24.06
CA ILE A 127 39.88 -20.30 -23.92
C ILE A 127 40.88 -21.22 -23.23
N ASN A 128 40.47 -21.80 -22.11
CA ASN A 128 41.28 -22.77 -21.38
C ASN A 128 40.50 -24.05 -21.07
N PHE A 129 41.19 -25.18 -20.97
CA PHE A 129 40.62 -26.44 -20.50
C PHE A 129 41.34 -26.85 -19.22
N VAL A 130 40.59 -26.89 -18.12
CA VAL A 130 41.13 -27.14 -16.78
C VAL A 130 40.52 -28.41 -16.20
N GLN A 131 41.37 -29.34 -15.79
CA GLN A 131 40.98 -30.51 -15.03
C GLN A 131 41.08 -30.24 -13.53
N LYS A 132 39.96 -30.29 -12.83
CA LYS A 132 39.94 -30.26 -11.36
C LYS A 132 40.25 -31.65 -10.80
N LEU A 133 41.29 -31.72 -9.97
CA LEU A 133 41.71 -32.91 -9.27
C LEU A 133 41.62 -32.68 -7.76
N LYS A 134 41.22 -33.72 -7.03
CA LYS A 134 41.27 -33.70 -5.57
C LYS A 134 42.70 -33.98 -5.12
N ALA A 135 43.22 -33.17 -4.20
CA ALA A 135 44.48 -33.48 -3.52
C ALA A 135 44.37 -34.83 -2.81
N LYS A 136 45.50 -35.53 -2.69
CA LYS A 136 45.57 -36.86 -2.08
C LYS A 136 46.70 -36.96 -1.08
N ASP A 137 46.50 -37.77 -0.06
CA ASP A 137 47.52 -38.24 0.88
C ASP A 137 47.58 -39.78 0.89
N GLU A 138 48.30 -40.35 1.84
CA GLU A 138 48.44 -41.82 2.00
C GLU A 138 47.09 -42.51 2.24
N ASP A 139 46.13 -41.81 2.86
CA ASP A 139 44.80 -42.33 3.24
C ASP A 139 43.74 -42.13 2.13
N GLY A 140 44.09 -41.43 1.04
CA GLY A 140 43.24 -41.25 -0.12
C GLY A 140 42.98 -39.79 -0.47
N LYS A 141 41.72 -39.46 -0.81
CA LYS A 141 41.34 -38.10 -1.23
C LYS A 141 41.22 -37.19 -0.01
N ILE A 142 41.96 -36.07 0.00
CA ILE A 142 41.84 -35.05 1.03
C ILE A 142 40.45 -34.39 0.91
N LEU A 143 39.71 -34.38 2.02
CA LEU A 143 38.39 -33.78 2.08
C LEU A 143 38.47 -32.32 2.59
N PRO A 144 37.56 -31.44 2.17
CA PRO A 144 37.54 -30.08 2.66
C PRO A 144 37.26 -29.97 4.17
N VAL A 145 37.90 -28.99 4.81
CA VAL A 145 37.68 -28.67 6.23
C VAL A 145 36.53 -27.68 6.35
N PHE A 146 35.48 -28.05 7.07
CA PHE A 146 34.31 -27.20 7.31
C PHE A 146 34.41 -26.53 8.68
N ASN A 147 34.19 -25.21 8.71
CA ASN A 147 34.00 -24.47 9.94
C ASN A 147 32.53 -24.03 10.01
N ASP A 148 31.69 -24.86 10.63
CA ASP A 148 30.24 -24.60 10.73
C ASP A 148 29.92 -23.43 11.68
N GLU A 149 30.81 -23.14 12.64
CA GLU A 149 30.68 -22.01 13.57
C GLU A 149 30.77 -20.66 12.84
N TYR A 150 31.63 -20.56 11.82
CA TYR A 150 31.83 -19.35 11.02
C TYR A 150 31.42 -19.50 9.55
N MET A 151 30.70 -20.58 9.22
CA MET A 151 30.04 -20.82 7.93
C MET A 151 30.97 -20.73 6.71
N PHE A 152 32.20 -21.24 6.82
CA PHE A 152 33.13 -21.32 5.69
C PHE A 152 33.72 -22.72 5.54
N LYS A 153 34.27 -23.01 4.35
CA LYS A 153 34.99 -24.25 4.04
C LYS A 153 36.34 -23.95 3.43
N LEU A 154 37.39 -24.55 3.97
CA LEU A 154 38.73 -24.58 3.40
C LEU A 154 38.89 -25.82 2.52
N SER A 155 39.34 -25.65 1.28
CA SER A 155 39.55 -26.75 0.34
C SER A 155 40.93 -26.67 -0.28
N TYR A 156 41.61 -27.81 -0.33
CA TYR A 156 42.86 -27.97 -1.09
C TYR A 156 42.58 -28.85 -2.32
N GLN A 157 42.81 -28.29 -3.50
CA GLN A 157 42.57 -28.91 -4.80
C GLN A 157 43.77 -28.66 -5.72
N LEU A 158 43.85 -29.43 -6.80
CA LEU A 158 44.83 -29.24 -7.86
C LEU A 158 44.09 -28.90 -9.15
N GLU A 159 44.55 -27.87 -9.85
CA GLU A 159 44.05 -27.52 -11.17
C GLU A 159 45.12 -27.86 -12.21
N LYS A 160 44.79 -28.74 -13.16
CA LYS A 160 45.72 -29.16 -14.22
C LYS A 160 45.24 -28.66 -15.57
N GLN A 161 46.09 -27.91 -16.27
CA GLN A 161 45.82 -27.48 -17.63
C GLN A 161 45.87 -28.68 -18.60
N VAL A 162 44.81 -28.85 -19.40
CA VAL A 162 44.64 -29.97 -20.33
C VAL A 162 44.91 -29.49 -21.75
N THR A 163 45.76 -30.20 -22.48
CA THR A 163 46.08 -29.91 -23.88
C THR A 163 46.11 -31.19 -24.73
N GLY A 164 46.03 -31.04 -26.07
CA GLY A 164 46.18 -32.13 -27.03
C GLY A 164 44.96 -33.05 -27.15
N ASN A 165 45.21 -34.36 -27.26
CA ASN A 165 44.20 -35.37 -27.64
C ASN A 165 42.93 -35.38 -26.80
N LEU A 166 43.01 -35.03 -25.51
CA LEU A 166 41.85 -35.04 -24.62
C LEU A 166 40.91 -33.84 -24.89
N VAL A 167 41.48 -32.69 -25.25
CA VAL A 167 40.70 -31.52 -25.68
C VAL A 167 40.00 -31.83 -26.99
N ASN A 168 40.70 -32.42 -27.97
CA ASN A 168 40.11 -32.78 -29.26
C ASN A 168 38.90 -33.71 -29.08
N LYS A 169 38.99 -34.73 -28.23
CA LYS A 169 37.84 -35.62 -27.91
C LYS A 169 36.63 -34.87 -27.33
N ILE A 170 36.87 -33.88 -26.45
CA ILE A 170 35.80 -33.07 -25.86
C ILE A 170 35.16 -32.18 -26.92
N VAL A 171 35.97 -31.59 -27.81
CA VAL A 171 35.52 -30.72 -28.90
C VAL A 171 34.73 -31.51 -29.95
N ASP A 172 35.22 -32.68 -30.36
CA ASP A 172 34.57 -33.55 -31.35
C ASP A 172 33.16 -34.00 -30.90
N SER A 173 32.99 -34.22 -29.59
CA SER A 173 31.73 -34.63 -28.98
C SER A 173 30.92 -33.46 -28.42
N TRP A 174 31.33 -32.21 -28.66
CA TRP A 174 30.75 -31.04 -28.01
C TRP A 174 29.26 -30.89 -28.30
N THR A 175 28.82 -31.04 -29.55
CA THR A 175 27.40 -30.89 -29.93
C THR A 175 26.52 -32.07 -29.49
N GLN A 176 27.13 -33.22 -29.19
CA GLN A 176 26.44 -34.47 -28.85
C GLN A 176 26.33 -34.72 -27.34
N THR A 177 27.00 -33.91 -26.52
CA THR A 177 27.04 -34.06 -25.05
C THR A 177 26.20 -32.99 -24.36
N LYS A 178 25.50 -33.36 -23.28
CA LYS A 178 24.83 -32.39 -22.41
C LYS A 178 25.88 -31.62 -21.60
N LYS A 179 25.58 -30.38 -21.26
CA LYS A 179 26.48 -29.45 -20.58
C LYS A 179 25.80 -28.71 -19.46
N THR A 180 26.58 -28.29 -18.49
CA THR A 180 26.18 -27.30 -17.50
C THR A 180 27.01 -26.04 -17.67
N PHE A 181 26.38 -24.89 -17.43
CA PHE A 181 26.95 -23.58 -17.64
C PHE A 181 26.95 -22.79 -16.33
N ARG A 182 28.06 -22.09 -16.08
CA ARG A 182 28.16 -21.07 -15.04
C ARG A 182 28.72 -19.80 -15.68
N TYR A 183 27.88 -18.79 -15.80
CA TYR A 183 28.24 -17.44 -16.20
C TYR A 183 28.61 -16.63 -14.96
N ILE A 184 29.81 -16.08 -14.93
CA ILE A 184 30.42 -15.48 -13.74
C ILE A 184 30.93 -14.08 -14.11
N ASN A 185 30.59 -13.08 -13.31
CA ASN A 185 31.32 -11.82 -13.23
C ASN A 185 32.08 -11.82 -11.90
N ARG A 186 33.41 -11.68 -11.93
CA ARG A 186 34.27 -11.75 -10.74
C ARG A 186 35.12 -10.51 -10.58
N ILE A 187 35.12 -9.93 -9.39
CA ILE A 187 36.08 -8.93 -8.94
C ILE A 187 37.13 -9.66 -8.09
N ARG A 188 38.40 -9.54 -8.47
CA ARG A 188 39.54 -10.06 -7.72
C ARG A 188 40.24 -8.89 -7.02
N LEU A 189 40.32 -8.96 -5.69
CA LEU A 189 40.95 -7.95 -4.84
C LEU A 189 42.26 -8.49 -4.27
N SER A 190 43.29 -7.65 -4.22
CA SER A 190 44.61 -7.97 -3.65
C SER A 190 45.05 -6.90 -2.64
N HIS A 191 45.99 -7.26 -1.76
CA HIS A 191 46.57 -6.34 -0.78
C HIS A 191 48.07 -6.65 -0.60
N PRO A 192 48.96 -5.63 -0.48
CA PRO A 192 50.40 -5.83 -0.30
C PRO A 192 50.75 -6.73 0.89
N ASP A 193 50.09 -6.57 2.04
CA ASP A 193 50.39 -7.35 3.27
C ASP A 193 49.68 -8.71 3.41
N PHE A 194 48.85 -9.12 2.43
CA PHE A 194 48.12 -10.38 2.47
C PHE A 194 48.49 -11.24 1.25
N PRO A 195 49.10 -12.43 1.45
CA PRO A 195 49.49 -13.34 0.35
C PRO A 195 48.28 -14.15 -0.16
N MET A 196 47.19 -13.46 -0.47
CA MET A 196 45.94 -14.06 -0.91
C MET A 196 45.09 -13.04 -1.66
N PHE A 197 44.28 -13.54 -2.58
CA PHE A 197 43.26 -12.81 -3.29
C PHE A 197 41.91 -12.99 -2.61
N VAL A 198 41.06 -11.97 -2.67
CA VAL A 198 39.65 -12.09 -2.34
C VAL A 198 38.83 -11.95 -3.62
N ASP A 199 38.17 -13.04 -3.99
CA ASP A 199 37.34 -13.14 -5.18
C ASP A 199 35.87 -12.99 -4.80
N ILE A 200 35.21 -11.98 -5.35
CA ILE A 200 33.81 -11.67 -5.12
C ILE A 200 33.08 -11.76 -6.46
N SER A 201 32.14 -12.70 -6.56
CA SER A 201 31.55 -13.09 -7.84
C SER A 201 30.02 -13.03 -7.86
N ILE A 202 29.46 -12.56 -8.97
CA ILE A 202 28.05 -12.72 -9.35
C ILE A 202 27.97 -13.90 -10.32
N VAL A 203 27.14 -14.89 -9.99
CA VAL A 203 27.07 -16.17 -10.71
C VAL A 203 25.64 -16.49 -11.14
N LYS A 204 25.43 -16.62 -12.45
CA LYS A 204 24.24 -17.24 -13.02
C LYS A 204 24.59 -18.65 -13.50
N SER A 205 23.77 -19.64 -13.18
CA SER A 205 24.05 -21.05 -13.47
C SER A 205 22.88 -21.73 -14.16
N SER A 206 23.13 -22.85 -14.83
CA SER A 206 22.08 -23.72 -15.35
C SER A 206 21.06 -24.11 -14.28
N SER A 207 19.86 -24.46 -14.72
CA SER A 207 18.75 -24.86 -13.84
C SER A 207 19.15 -26.01 -12.90
N ARG A 208 18.65 -26.00 -11.67
CA ARG A 208 18.97 -27.02 -10.65
C ARG A 208 17.78 -27.93 -10.37
N GLN A 209 18.05 -29.19 -10.06
CA GLN A 209 17.02 -30.11 -9.59
C GLN A 209 16.45 -29.68 -8.23
N GLN A 210 15.15 -29.93 -8.00
CA GLN A 210 14.47 -29.48 -6.77
C GLN A 210 14.72 -30.40 -5.55
N LYS A 211 15.19 -31.62 -5.77
CA LYS A 211 15.48 -32.60 -4.69
C LYS A 211 16.97 -32.59 -4.35
N LYS A 212 17.29 -32.82 -3.06
CA LYS A 212 18.69 -32.97 -2.63
C LYS A 212 19.29 -34.27 -3.20
N PRO A 213 20.57 -34.26 -3.63
CA PRO A 213 21.49 -33.11 -3.66
C PRO A 213 21.14 -32.12 -4.78
N PHE A 214 21.24 -30.80 -4.55
CA PHE A 214 20.89 -29.79 -5.56
C PHE A 214 21.94 -29.67 -6.67
N ARG A 215 21.91 -30.58 -7.65
CA ARG A 215 22.80 -30.60 -8.83
C ARG A 215 22.25 -29.72 -9.96
N LEU A 216 23.16 -29.18 -10.77
CA LEU A 216 22.82 -28.52 -12.04
C LEU A 216 22.29 -29.58 -13.01
N ILE A 217 21.28 -29.23 -13.80
CA ILE A 217 20.67 -30.09 -14.82
C ILE A 217 21.43 -29.87 -16.13
N PRO A 218 22.14 -30.88 -16.66
CA PRO A 218 22.81 -30.79 -17.95
C PRO A 218 21.81 -30.64 -19.10
N GLN A 219 22.10 -29.77 -20.07
CA GLN A 219 21.29 -29.51 -21.26
C GLN A 219 22.16 -29.45 -22.52
N TYR A 220 21.57 -29.69 -23.70
CA TYR A 220 22.34 -29.68 -24.96
C TYR A 220 22.76 -28.27 -25.38
N SER A 221 21.88 -27.28 -25.21
CA SER A 221 22.12 -25.89 -25.58
C SER A 221 22.15 -24.92 -24.39
N ILE A 222 22.74 -23.74 -24.60
CA ILE A 222 22.81 -22.70 -23.57
C ILE A 222 21.43 -22.14 -23.23
N GLU A 223 20.56 -22.02 -24.24
CA GLU A 223 19.18 -21.52 -24.09
C GLU A 223 18.36 -22.42 -23.15
N GLN A 224 18.36 -23.74 -23.41
CA GLN A 224 17.65 -24.73 -22.59
C GLN A 224 18.16 -24.78 -21.15
N SER A 225 19.44 -24.44 -20.93
CA SER A 225 20.03 -24.42 -19.60
C SER A 225 19.40 -23.35 -18.68
N GLY A 226 18.82 -22.30 -19.27
CA GLY A 226 18.27 -21.14 -18.56
C GLY A 226 19.32 -20.29 -17.86
N VAL A 227 20.62 -20.42 -18.20
CA VAL A 227 21.71 -19.75 -17.48
C VAL A 227 21.53 -18.23 -17.40
N PHE A 228 21.03 -17.56 -18.44
CA PHE A 228 20.86 -16.10 -18.43
C PHE A 228 19.54 -15.63 -17.78
N THR A 229 18.55 -16.51 -17.67
CA THR A 229 17.23 -16.21 -17.08
C THR A 229 17.13 -16.62 -15.61
N ASN A 230 18.00 -17.53 -15.16
CA ASN A 230 18.07 -17.96 -13.77
C ASN A 230 18.57 -16.85 -12.83
N SER A 231 18.15 -16.93 -11.56
CA SER A 231 18.53 -15.97 -10.53
C SER A 231 20.04 -15.96 -10.25
N GLU A 232 20.59 -14.77 -10.07
CA GLU A 232 21.95 -14.54 -9.59
C GLU A 232 22.19 -15.19 -8.23
N ASN A 233 23.39 -15.71 -8.04
CA ASN A 233 23.93 -16.14 -6.76
C ASN A 233 25.24 -15.38 -6.54
N TYR A 234 25.57 -15.10 -5.29
CA TYR A 234 26.77 -14.36 -4.93
C TYR A 234 27.76 -15.32 -4.26
N GLU A 235 29.04 -15.24 -4.62
CA GLU A 235 30.11 -16.09 -4.09
C GLU A 235 31.25 -15.21 -3.58
N ILE A 236 31.77 -15.52 -2.39
CA ILE A 236 32.91 -14.85 -1.79
C ILE A 236 33.94 -15.92 -1.43
N GLU A 237 35.15 -15.79 -1.98
CA GLU A 237 36.23 -16.76 -1.88
C GLU A 237 37.53 -16.05 -1.49
N ILE A 238 38.33 -16.65 -0.61
CA ILE A 238 39.74 -16.28 -0.42
C ILE A 238 40.58 -17.34 -1.12
N GLU A 239 41.46 -16.94 -2.03
CA GLU A 239 42.36 -17.82 -2.77
C GLU A 239 43.80 -17.47 -2.39
N ILE A 240 44.59 -18.46 -1.95
CA ILE A 240 45.99 -18.23 -1.57
C ILE A 240 46.82 -17.96 -2.81
N ASP A 241 47.67 -16.95 -2.73
CA ASP A 241 48.58 -16.58 -3.81
C ASP A 241 49.82 -17.48 -3.80
N GLU A 242 49.86 -18.47 -4.69
CA GLU A 242 50.94 -19.46 -4.78
C GLU A 242 52.32 -18.82 -5.01
N GLU A 243 52.41 -17.64 -5.64
CA GLU A 243 53.68 -16.95 -5.89
C GLU A 243 54.30 -16.34 -4.62
N ARG A 244 53.48 -16.13 -3.58
CA ARG A 244 53.87 -15.42 -2.35
C ARG A 244 53.98 -16.34 -1.13
N VAL A 245 53.77 -17.64 -1.31
CA VAL A 245 53.79 -18.64 -0.24
C VAL A 245 54.70 -19.81 -0.59
N GLY A 246 55.17 -20.53 0.43
CA GLY A 246 56.06 -21.69 0.26
C GLY A 246 57.54 -21.34 0.35
N SER A 247 58.40 -22.29 -0.03
CA SER A 247 59.85 -22.19 0.14
C SER A 247 60.42 -20.93 -0.52
N PHE A 248 61.35 -20.25 0.16
CA PHE A 248 61.99 -19.00 -0.29
C PHE A 248 61.08 -17.76 -0.40
N THR A 249 59.84 -17.82 0.08
CA THR A 249 58.96 -16.65 0.20
C THR A 249 58.89 -16.12 1.64
N GLU A 250 58.31 -14.94 1.85
CA GLU A 250 58.06 -14.40 3.19
C GLU A 250 57.14 -15.34 4.01
N TYR A 251 56.10 -15.88 3.36
CA TYR A 251 55.06 -16.71 3.96
C TYR A 251 55.33 -18.21 3.73
N ASN A 252 56.48 -18.67 4.26
CA ASN A 252 57.00 -20.01 4.07
C ASN A 252 56.58 -21.05 5.13
N SER A 253 55.78 -20.65 6.12
CA SER A 253 55.37 -21.52 7.24
C SER A 253 53.96 -21.20 7.69
N VAL A 254 53.31 -22.18 8.35
CA VAL A 254 51.94 -22.04 8.88
C VAL A 254 51.85 -20.87 9.85
N ASP A 255 52.84 -20.69 10.74
CA ASP A 255 52.85 -19.63 11.74
C ASP A 255 52.87 -18.22 11.14
N LYS A 256 53.34 -18.06 9.91
CA LYS A 256 53.33 -16.78 9.18
C LYS A 256 52.08 -16.59 8.34
N LEU A 257 51.63 -17.63 7.65
CA LEU A 257 50.51 -17.56 6.72
C LEU A 257 49.16 -17.54 7.44
N LEU A 258 48.98 -18.41 8.43
CA LEU A 258 47.71 -18.64 9.11
C LEU A 258 47.17 -17.39 9.83
N PRO A 259 47.98 -16.54 10.50
CA PRO A 259 47.49 -15.28 11.09
C PRO A 259 46.91 -14.32 10.04
N LYS A 260 47.53 -14.23 8.86
CA LYS A 260 47.02 -13.42 7.74
C LYS A 260 45.72 -13.99 7.20
N MET A 261 45.63 -15.32 7.05
CA MET A 261 44.38 -16.00 6.65
C MET A 261 43.25 -15.69 7.64
N LYS A 262 43.50 -15.87 8.95
CA LYS A 262 42.51 -15.59 10.01
C LYS A 262 42.06 -14.13 10.02
N THR A 263 42.98 -13.20 9.77
CA THR A 263 42.67 -11.77 9.69
C THR A 263 41.80 -11.44 8.48
N CYS A 264 42.13 -12.00 7.30
CA CYS A 264 41.32 -11.85 6.09
C CYS A 264 39.91 -12.45 6.26
N ILE A 265 39.82 -13.66 6.84
CA ILE A 265 38.54 -14.29 7.22
C ILE A 265 37.73 -13.37 8.14
N LYS A 266 38.37 -12.77 9.15
CA LYS A 266 37.71 -11.83 10.06
C LYS A 266 37.13 -10.63 9.29
N TYR A 267 37.84 -10.07 8.31
CA TYR A 267 37.32 -8.94 7.53
C TYR A 267 36.09 -9.31 6.72
N ILE A 268 36.08 -10.48 6.08
CA ILE A 268 34.90 -10.97 5.35
C ILE A 268 33.75 -11.27 6.31
N LEU A 269 34.00 -11.92 7.44
CA LEU A 269 32.96 -12.15 8.44
C LEU A 269 32.41 -10.83 9.01
N SER A 270 33.26 -9.80 9.10
CA SER A 270 32.86 -8.50 9.60
C SER A 270 31.89 -7.78 8.64
N SER A 271 32.10 -7.89 7.32
CA SER A 271 31.15 -7.37 6.33
C SER A 271 29.85 -8.18 6.33
N LEU A 272 29.93 -9.51 6.36
CA LEU A 272 28.76 -10.40 6.34
C LEU A 272 27.87 -10.25 7.59
N GLN A 273 28.48 -10.05 8.76
CA GLN A 273 27.73 -9.86 10.02
C GLN A 273 27.41 -8.38 10.29
N GLY A 274 27.95 -7.44 9.49
CA GLY A 274 27.79 -6.01 9.71
C GLY A 274 28.36 -5.53 11.05
N THR A 275 29.46 -6.12 11.52
CA THR A 275 30.15 -5.76 12.77
C THR A 275 31.64 -6.03 12.67
N ASN A 276 32.48 -5.20 13.30
CA ASN A 276 33.91 -5.46 13.41
C ASN A 276 34.26 -6.60 14.40
N TYR A 277 33.25 -7.15 15.08
CA TYR A 277 33.37 -8.18 16.11
C TYR A 277 32.54 -9.42 15.73
N PRO A 278 32.89 -10.12 14.64
CA PRO A 278 32.13 -11.28 14.21
C PRO A 278 32.12 -12.37 15.28
N VAL A 279 30.95 -12.94 15.53
CA VAL A 279 30.72 -14.03 16.49
C VAL A 279 30.31 -15.30 15.77
N SER A 280 30.31 -16.42 16.48
CA SER A 280 29.93 -17.69 15.89
C SER A 280 28.42 -17.81 15.69
N LYS A 281 28.00 -18.68 14.77
CA LYS A 281 26.60 -19.01 14.52
C LYS A 281 25.91 -19.56 15.77
N THR A 282 26.63 -20.32 16.59
CA THR A 282 26.13 -20.84 17.85
C THR A 282 25.85 -19.70 18.82
N GLU A 283 26.75 -18.73 18.96
CA GLU A 283 26.53 -17.54 19.80
C GLU A 283 25.32 -16.71 19.32
N MET A 284 25.19 -16.46 18.01
CA MET A 284 24.00 -15.77 17.46
C MET A 284 22.70 -16.52 17.78
N SER A 285 22.71 -17.85 17.67
CA SER A 285 21.55 -18.70 17.95
C SER A 285 21.18 -18.71 19.43
N GLU A 286 22.17 -18.70 20.33
CA GLU A 286 21.98 -18.57 21.77
C GLU A 286 21.34 -17.22 22.13
N VAL A 287 21.86 -16.12 21.57
CA VAL A 287 21.32 -14.78 21.79
C VAL A 287 19.85 -14.69 21.40
N LEU A 288 19.50 -15.21 20.22
CA LEU A 288 18.10 -15.24 19.76
C LEU A 288 17.21 -16.10 20.67
N LYS A 289 17.69 -17.27 21.12
CA LYS A 289 16.94 -18.11 22.08
C LYS A 289 16.71 -17.40 23.41
N SER A 290 17.73 -16.72 23.94
CA SER A 290 17.63 -15.93 25.19
C SER A 290 16.67 -14.74 25.04
N TYR A 291 16.73 -14.02 23.91
CA TYR A 291 15.75 -12.99 23.56
C TYR A 291 14.31 -13.54 23.51
N MET A 292 14.09 -14.67 22.82
CA MET A 292 12.77 -15.29 22.74
C MET A 292 12.26 -15.72 24.12
N LYS A 293 13.13 -16.26 24.97
CA LYS A 293 12.79 -16.60 26.36
C LYS A 293 12.40 -15.37 27.17
N LEU A 294 13.07 -14.24 26.98
CA LEU A 294 12.74 -12.98 27.66
C LEU A 294 11.32 -12.51 27.30
N ILE A 295 11.01 -12.43 26.00
CA ILE A 295 9.72 -11.89 25.53
C ILE A 295 8.53 -12.84 25.75
N HIS A 296 8.78 -14.15 25.89
CA HIS A 296 7.76 -15.17 26.13
C HIS A 296 7.77 -15.73 27.56
N SER A 297 8.41 -15.05 28.51
CA SER A 297 8.59 -15.55 29.89
C SER A 297 7.31 -16.00 30.61
N LYS A 298 6.13 -15.56 30.17
CA LYS A 298 4.80 -15.96 30.69
C LYS A 298 4.10 -17.08 29.89
N LYS A 299 4.64 -17.51 28.75
CA LYS A 299 4.04 -18.53 27.87
C LYS A 299 4.68 -19.91 28.11
N LYS A 300 3.88 -20.97 27.99
CA LYS A 300 4.35 -22.37 28.15
C LYS A 300 5.19 -22.85 26.96
N GLU A 301 4.98 -22.30 25.77
CA GLU A 301 5.67 -22.71 24.55
C GLU A 301 6.33 -21.52 23.86
N ILE A 302 7.59 -21.70 23.46
CA ILE A 302 8.38 -20.72 22.70
C ILE A 302 8.35 -21.17 21.23
N PRO A 303 8.06 -20.26 20.27
CA PRO A 303 8.09 -20.60 18.86
C PRO A 303 9.44 -21.20 18.43
N TYR A 304 9.40 -22.35 17.74
CA TYR A 304 10.60 -23.02 17.25
C TYR A 304 11.29 -22.24 16.11
N ASN A 305 10.50 -21.58 15.25
CA ASN A 305 10.99 -20.80 14.12
C ASN A 305 10.98 -19.31 14.45
N ILE A 306 12.16 -18.69 14.44
CA ILE A 306 12.33 -17.25 14.61
C ILE A 306 12.22 -16.58 13.24
N THR A 307 11.32 -15.62 13.13
CA THR A 307 11.02 -14.89 11.89
C THR A 307 10.97 -13.38 12.16
N PRO A 308 10.98 -12.51 11.14
CA PRO A 308 10.82 -11.06 11.34
C PRO A 308 9.55 -10.66 12.11
N LYS A 309 8.53 -11.54 12.20
CA LYS A 309 7.34 -11.30 13.03
C LYS A 309 7.66 -11.25 14.53
N ASN A 310 8.76 -11.86 14.98
CA ASN A 310 9.16 -11.92 16.39
C ASN A 310 9.92 -10.66 16.87
N PHE A 311 10.15 -9.69 15.98
CA PHE A 311 10.67 -8.38 16.36
C PHE A 311 9.57 -7.57 17.07
N ILE A 312 9.70 -7.33 18.37
CA ILE A 312 8.63 -6.69 19.17
C ILE A 312 8.61 -5.16 19.09
N GLY A 313 9.54 -4.54 18.37
CA GLY A 313 9.53 -3.09 18.14
C GLY A 313 8.31 -2.67 17.30
N TYR A 314 7.53 -1.71 17.81
CA TYR A 314 6.31 -1.24 17.15
C TYR A 314 6.60 -0.36 15.93
N SER A 315 5.77 -0.39 14.90
CA SER A 315 5.85 0.55 13.77
C SER A 315 4.94 1.77 13.98
N SER A 316 5.38 2.96 13.57
CA SER A 316 4.59 4.20 13.65
C SER A 316 3.74 4.44 12.40
N SER A 317 2.52 4.94 12.59
CA SER A 317 1.59 5.36 11.54
C SER A 317 1.98 6.74 10.98
N THR A 318 1.66 7.04 9.73
CA THR A 318 1.96 8.37 9.16
C THR A 318 1.01 9.41 9.75
N LEU A 319 1.54 10.55 10.21
CA LEU A 319 0.74 11.66 10.75
C LEU A 319 -0.16 12.26 9.66
N GLN A 320 -1.44 12.48 9.97
CA GLN A 320 -2.44 13.07 9.07
C GLN A 320 -3.13 14.28 9.71
N TYR A 321 -3.85 15.09 8.92
CA TYR A 321 -4.55 16.28 9.42
C TYR A 321 -5.52 15.96 10.56
N VAL A 322 -6.20 14.81 10.51
CA VAL A 322 -7.13 14.35 11.56
C VAL A 322 -6.47 14.26 12.94
N ASN A 323 -5.15 14.06 12.98
CA ASN A 323 -4.38 13.94 14.21
C ASN A 323 -3.94 15.31 14.76
N LEU A 324 -4.19 16.41 14.03
CA LEU A 324 -3.77 17.78 14.33
C LEU A 324 -4.95 18.72 14.61
N VAL A 325 -6.19 18.32 14.29
CA VAL A 325 -7.39 19.16 14.45
C VAL A 325 -7.55 19.56 15.92
N LYS A 326 -7.88 20.83 16.17
CA LYS A 326 -8.02 21.41 17.51
C LYS A 326 -9.45 21.33 18.04
N ASP A 327 -10.46 21.27 17.15
CA ASP A 327 -11.86 21.27 17.52
C ASP A 327 -12.35 19.87 17.92
N ASP A 328 -13.13 19.83 19.01
CA ASP A 328 -13.93 18.68 19.45
C ASP A 328 -13.11 17.43 19.86
N ILE A 329 -11.99 17.63 20.57
CA ILE A 329 -11.10 16.58 21.10
C ILE A 329 -11.88 15.52 21.92
N GLU A 330 -12.96 15.91 22.60
CA GLU A 330 -13.79 14.99 23.41
C GLU A 330 -14.70 14.08 22.57
N ASN A 331 -14.99 14.44 21.30
CA ASN A 331 -15.88 13.70 20.40
C ASN A 331 -15.11 12.96 19.28
N MET A 332 -13.79 13.12 19.18
CA MET A 332 -12.96 12.44 18.18
C MET A 332 -12.52 11.04 18.64
N ASN A 333 -12.86 10.02 17.87
CA ASN A 333 -12.41 8.63 18.08
C ASN A 333 -10.99 8.33 17.55
N SER A 334 -10.28 9.34 17.03
CA SER A 334 -8.94 9.19 16.43
C SER A 334 -7.85 9.78 17.34
N PRO A 335 -6.67 9.16 17.48
CA PRO A 335 -5.60 9.70 18.32
C PRO A 335 -5.12 11.07 17.79
N ASN A 336 -4.87 12.01 18.70
CA ASN A 336 -4.57 13.40 18.37
C ASN A 336 -3.34 13.88 19.15
N ILE A 337 -2.38 14.49 18.44
CA ILE A 337 -1.08 14.87 19.02
C ILE A 337 -1.15 16.09 19.96
N ASN A 338 -2.28 16.79 20.00
CA ASN A 338 -2.48 17.93 20.89
C ASN A 338 -2.66 17.52 22.36
N ASN A 339 -2.86 16.23 22.66
CA ASN A 339 -3.16 15.76 24.02
C ASN A 339 -2.14 14.73 24.53
N ASN A 340 -1.28 15.13 25.47
CA ASN A 340 -0.32 14.25 26.15
C ASN A 340 0.67 13.53 25.20
N TYR A 341 1.30 14.24 24.28
CA TYR A 341 2.32 13.69 23.38
C TYR A 341 3.74 14.21 23.65
N THR A 342 4.71 13.41 23.21
CA THR A 342 6.12 13.80 23.09
C THR A 342 6.53 13.83 21.63
N VAL A 343 7.56 14.59 21.29
CA VAL A 343 8.17 14.60 19.96
C VAL A 343 9.69 14.48 20.06
N THR A 344 10.26 13.68 19.16
CA THR A 344 11.71 13.47 19.00
C THR A 344 12.06 13.44 17.51
N ASP A 345 13.33 13.65 17.18
CA ASP A 345 13.84 13.53 15.82
C ASP A 345 13.70 12.09 15.28
N LYS A 346 13.43 11.98 13.97
CA LYS A 346 13.57 10.72 13.24
C LYS A 346 14.96 10.69 12.60
N ALA A 347 15.86 9.85 13.11
CA ALA A 347 17.21 9.76 12.57
C ALA A 347 17.20 8.89 11.30
N ASP A 348 18.16 9.14 10.41
CA ASP A 348 18.43 8.27 9.27
C ASP A 348 19.38 7.12 9.68
N GLY A 349 18.94 6.30 10.63
CA GLY A 349 19.70 5.17 11.18
C GLY A 349 19.01 3.81 10.99
N GLU A 350 19.76 2.72 11.21
CA GLU A 350 19.21 1.36 11.21
C GLU A 350 18.51 1.09 12.55
N ARG A 351 17.20 0.85 12.52
CA ARG A 351 16.46 0.49 13.74
C ARG A 351 16.91 -0.87 14.28
N ALA A 352 17.29 -0.92 15.55
CA ALA A 352 17.70 -2.13 16.23
C ALA A 352 17.27 -2.14 17.71
N LEU A 353 17.01 -3.33 18.24
CA LEU A 353 16.90 -3.53 19.68
C LEU A 353 18.30 -3.77 20.25
N LEU A 354 18.67 -3.05 21.30
CA LEU A 354 19.88 -3.33 22.07
C LEU A 354 19.54 -4.31 23.20
N TYR A 355 20.09 -5.52 23.10
CA TYR A 355 19.90 -6.59 24.08
C TYR A 355 21.16 -6.79 24.91
N ILE A 356 21.03 -6.60 26.23
CA ILE A 356 22.04 -6.95 27.21
C ILE A 356 21.73 -8.37 27.68
N ASN A 357 22.52 -9.35 27.24
CA ASN A 357 22.25 -10.75 27.53
C ASN A 357 22.58 -11.13 28.98
N GLU A 358 22.33 -12.38 29.33
CA GLU A 358 22.60 -12.98 30.64
C GLU A 358 24.09 -13.02 31.05
N LYS A 359 25.00 -12.79 30.09
CA LYS A 359 26.46 -12.71 30.30
C LYS A 359 26.97 -11.25 30.32
N GLY A 360 26.07 -10.26 30.19
CA GLY A 360 26.42 -8.84 30.14
C GLY A 360 26.98 -8.35 28.81
N LYS A 361 27.01 -9.18 27.76
CA LYS A 361 27.39 -8.78 26.41
C LYS A 361 26.23 -8.05 25.73
N LEU A 362 26.55 -7.05 24.90
CA LEU A 362 25.56 -6.24 24.20
C LEU A 362 25.45 -6.65 22.73
N TYR A 363 24.24 -6.87 22.26
CA TYR A 363 23.94 -7.23 20.87
C TYR A 363 22.85 -6.33 20.31
N PHE A 364 22.96 -6.02 19.02
CA PHE A 364 21.84 -5.52 18.24
C PHE A 364 21.05 -6.67 17.67
N ILE A 365 19.72 -6.55 17.74
CA ILE A 365 18.77 -7.41 17.04
C ILE A 365 17.96 -6.50 16.12
N ASP A 366 18.14 -6.65 14.80
CA ASP A 366 17.44 -5.82 13.82
C ASP A 366 16.02 -6.35 13.53
N SER A 367 15.27 -5.60 12.72
CA SER A 367 13.90 -5.96 12.35
C SER A 367 13.77 -7.24 11.49
N SER A 368 14.88 -7.75 10.96
CA SER A 368 14.98 -9.02 10.24
C SER A 368 15.43 -10.17 11.16
N MET A 369 15.58 -9.93 12.47
CA MET A 369 16.11 -10.86 13.46
C MET A 369 17.58 -11.24 13.26
N ARG A 370 18.38 -10.41 12.58
CA ARG A 370 19.83 -10.59 12.51
C ARG A 370 20.47 -10.07 13.80
N VAL A 371 21.47 -10.80 14.29
CA VAL A 371 22.21 -10.47 15.50
C VAL A 371 23.55 -9.85 15.12
N LYS A 372 23.86 -8.66 15.64
CA LYS A 372 25.18 -8.04 15.52
C LYS A 372 25.78 -7.84 16.90
N PHE A 373 26.96 -8.40 17.15
CA PHE A 373 27.66 -8.13 18.40
C PHE A 373 28.32 -6.74 18.35
N THR A 374 28.14 -5.93 19.39
CA THR A 374 28.63 -4.54 19.40
C THR A 374 30.11 -4.42 19.77
N GLY A 375 30.75 -5.52 20.17
CA GLY A 375 32.09 -5.50 20.77
C GLY A 375 32.11 -4.98 22.21
N CYS A 376 30.95 -4.65 22.79
CA CYS A 376 30.83 -4.10 24.12
C CYS A 376 30.25 -5.11 25.12
N TYR A 377 30.66 -5.01 26.37
CA TYR A 377 30.04 -5.69 27.50
C TYR A 377 29.92 -4.77 28.72
N SER A 378 29.07 -5.15 29.67
CA SER A 378 28.92 -4.52 30.99
C SER A 378 29.06 -5.57 32.08
N ASP A 379 29.83 -5.26 33.13
CA ASP A 379 29.97 -6.10 34.32
C ASP A 379 28.85 -5.86 35.35
N GLN A 380 27.93 -4.94 35.07
CA GLN A 380 26.84 -4.58 35.94
C GLN A 380 25.71 -5.61 35.85
N LYS A 381 25.80 -6.68 36.66
CA LYS A 381 24.83 -7.79 36.73
C LYS A 381 23.37 -7.34 36.92
N ALA A 382 23.15 -6.16 37.51
CA ALA A 382 21.82 -5.57 37.68
C ALA A 382 21.13 -5.20 36.36
N LEU A 383 21.87 -5.15 35.24
CA LEU A 383 21.39 -4.77 33.92
C LEU A 383 21.17 -5.96 32.98
N TYR A 384 21.48 -7.19 33.39
CA TYR A 384 21.38 -8.35 32.51
C TYR A 384 19.92 -8.67 32.18
N ASN A 385 19.67 -9.22 30.99
CA ASN A 385 18.32 -9.44 30.44
C ASN A 385 17.53 -8.13 30.28
N THR A 386 18.18 -7.12 29.72
CA THR A 386 17.56 -5.81 29.43
C THR A 386 17.44 -5.63 27.92
N LEU A 387 16.31 -5.07 27.49
CA LEU A 387 16.00 -4.81 26.10
C LEU A 387 15.57 -3.36 25.91
N VAL A 388 16.28 -2.65 25.04
CA VAL A 388 16.11 -1.23 24.72
C VAL A 388 15.82 -1.09 23.22
N ASP A 389 14.92 -0.18 22.84
CA ASP A 389 14.62 0.13 21.43
C ASP A 389 15.31 1.45 21.03
N GLY A 390 15.87 1.48 19.83
CA GLY A 390 16.71 2.57 19.36
C GLY A 390 17.05 2.51 17.88
N GLU A 391 17.80 3.51 17.43
CA GLU A 391 18.36 3.61 16.08
C GLU A 391 19.90 3.58 16.17
N TYR A 392 20.52 2.72 15.39
CA TYR A 392 21.97 2.67 15.20
C TYR A 392 22.38 3.59 14.05
N ILE A 393 23.23 4.56 14.36
CA ILE A 393 23.70 5.62 13.47
C ILE A 393 25.21 5.43 13.33
N GLU A 394 25.63 4.96 12.16
CA GLU A 394 27.04 4.63 11.90
C GLU A 394 27.88 5.88 11.63
N HIS A 395 27.31 6.87 10.93
CA HIS A 395 28.01 8.05 10.45
C HIS A 395 27.29 9.35 10.82
N ASN A 396 28.06 10.43 10.99
CA ASN A 396 27.56 11.79 11.16
C ASN A 396 27.22 12.44 9.79
N LYS A 397 26.74 13.70 9.79
CA LYS A 397 26.42 14.46 8.56
C LYS A 397 27.61 14.64 7.59
N TYR A 398 28.84 14.54 8.10
CA TYR A 398 30.07 14.65 7.33
C TYR A 398 30.63 13.30 6.87
N LYS A 399 29.86 12.20 7.05
CA LYS A 399 30.23 10.82 6.75
C LYS A 399 31.39 10.27 7.61
N GLU A 400 31.67 10.89 8.75
CA GLU A 400 32.65 10.39 9.72
C GLU A 400 31.97 9.36 10.63
N SER A 401 32.68 8.29 11.00
CA SER A 401 32.12 7.22 11.83
C SER A 401 31.94 7.67 13.28
N ILE A 402 30.72 7.54 13.81
CA ILE A 402 30.37 7.90 15.20
C ILE A 402 29.85 6.71 16.02
N ASN A 403 29.39 5.64 15.36
CA ASN A 403 28.88 4.41 15.99
C ASN A 403 27.97 4.69 17.20
N LEU A 404 26.92 5.48 16.98
CA LEU A 404 25.98 5.93 18.00
C LEU A 404 24.73 5.04 18.00
N PHE A 405 24.36 4.50 19.16
CA PHE A 405 23.02 3.93 19.38
C PHE A 405 22.14 4.92 20.13
N ALA A 406 21.22 5.55 19.40
CA ALA A 406 20.27 6.52 19.89
C ALA A 406 19.00 5.80 20.40
N CYS A 407 18.93 5.60 21.72
CA CYS A 407 17.83 4.94 22.41
C CYS A 407 16.60 5.87 22.48
N PHE A 408 15.41 5.32 22.24
CA PHE A 408 14.17 6.09 22.37
C PHE A 408 13.12 5.39 23.26
N ASP A 409 13.24 4.10 23.58
CA ASP A 409 12.32 3.41 24.49
C ASP A 409 12.98 2.23 25.24
N LEU A 410 12.36 1.80 26.34
CA LEU A 410 12.80 0.70 27.21
C LEU A 410 11.70 -0.35 27.33
N TYR A 411 11.98 -1.58 26.93
CA TYR A 411 10.98 -2.67 26.96
C TYR A 411 11.15 -3.57 28.18
N TYR A 412 12.37 -4.02 28.46
CA TYR A 412 12.67 -4.91 29.58
C TYR A 412 13.84 -4.36 30.38
N LEU A 413 13.74 -4.42 31.71
CA LEU A 413 14.82 -4.07 32.62
C LEU A 413 15.01 -5.20 33.61
N LYS A 414 16.19 -5.83 33.61
CA LYS A 414 16.50 -6.95 34.52
C LYS A 414 15.48 -8.11 34.44
N GLY A 415 15.02 -8.42 33.22
CA GLY A 415 14.00 -9.44 32.99
C GLY A 415 12.55 -9.00 33.26
N GLU A 416 12.32 -7.83 33.85
CA GLU A 416 10.98 -7.30 34.11
C GLU A 416 10.45 -6.52 32.90
N ASP A 417 9.21 -6.82 32.49
CA ASP A 417 8.51 -6.10 31.42
C ASP A 417 8.08 -4.70 31.89
N LYS A 418 8.61 -3.66 31.25
CA LYS A 418 8.33 -2.25 31.55
C LYS A 418 7.36 -1.60 30.55
N ARG A 419 6.91 -2.33 29.52
CA ARG A 419 6.07 -1.80 28.44
C ARG A 419 4.75 -1.20 28.91
N ARG A 420 4.18 -1.71 30.02
CA ARG A 420 2.95 -1.19 30.65
C ARG A 420 3.08 0.21 31.24
N LEU A 421 4.30 0.63 31.58
CA LEU A 421 4.52 1.95 32.15
C LEU A 421 4.33 3.03 31.09
N PRO A 422 3.90 4.24 31.43
CA PRO A 422 3.87 5.39 30.51
C PRO A 422 5.28 5.74 30.03
N LEU A 423 5.40 6.45 28.90
CA LEU A 423 6.70 6.89 28.38
C LEU A 423 7.37 7.88 29.33
N THR A 424 6.61 8.87 29.82
CA THR A 424 7.06 9.90 30.77
C THR A 424 6.52 9.65 32.17
N ASP A 425 7.17 10.26 33.17
CA ASP A 425 6.72 10.26 34.56
C ASP A 425 5.29 10.84 34.66
N GLN A 426 4.49 10.27 35.57
CA GLN A 426 3.11 10.71 35.84
C GLN A 426 2.96 11.13 37.30
N GLU A 427 2.22 12.19 37.55
CA GLU A 427 1.87 12.66 38.89
C GLU A 427 0.51 12.09 39.31
N GLU A 428 0.48 11.21 40.32
CA GLU A 428 -0.74 10.67 40.94
C GLU A 428 -0.66 10.83 42.46
N ASP A 429 -1.70 11.38 43.11
CA ASP A 429 -1.87 11.42 44.58
C ASP A 429 -0.58 11.77 45.38
N ALA A 430 0.08 12.87 44.98
CA ALA A 430 1.33 13.38 45.56
C ALA A 430 2.56 12.44 45.47
N LYS A 431 2.53 11.39 44.64
CA LYS A 431 3.68 10.53 44.31
C LYS A 431 3.92 10.49 42.79
N THR A 432 5.16 10.77 42.38
CA THR A 432 5.56 10.64 40.98
C THR A 432 5.83 9.18 40.62
N LYS A 433 5.03 8.62 39.73
CA LYS A 433 5.26 7.29 39.15
C LYS A 433 6.21 7.42 37.96
N LYS A 434 7.38 6.78 38.04
CA LYS A 434 8.41 6.84 36.99
C LYS A 434 7.94 6.17 35.70
N GLY A 435 8.14 6.86 34.57
CA GLY A 435 7.93 6.37 33.22
C GLY A 435 9.18 5.70 32.63
N ARG A 436 9.02 5.14 31.42
CA ARG A 436 10.06 4.36 30.72
C ARG A 436 11.31 5.20 30.41
N LEU A 437 11.19 6.47 30.04
CA LEU A 437 12.35 7.34 29.77
C LEU A 437 13.22 7.58 31.01
N THR A 438 12.62 7.68 32.19
CA THR A 438 13.37 7.84 33.45
C THR A 438 14.18 6.59 33.75
N TYR A 439 13.58 5.41 33.62
CA TYR A 439 14.33 4.15 33.75
C TYR A 439 15.41 3.99 32.69
N LEU A 440 15.16 4.40 31.45
CA LEU A 440 16.14 4.36 30.38
C LEU A 440 17.36 5.25 30.70
N ARG A 441 17.15 6.50 31.15
CA ARG A 441 18.24 7.39 31.59
C ARG A 441 19.03 6.81 32.75
N GLN A 442 18.36 6.22 33.74
CA GLN A 442 19.03 5.56 34.86
C GLN A 442 19.86 4.34 34.42
N LEU A 443 19.37 3.59 33.42
CA LEU A 443 20.11 2.48 32.83
C LEU A 443 21.40 2.96 32.18
N LEU A 444 21.36 4.03 31.39
CA LEU A 444 22.55 4.52 30.68
C LEU A 444 23.65 4.99 31.65
N ILE A 445 23.28 5.68 32.73
CA ILE A 445 24.23 6.07 33.80
C ILE A 445 24.89 4.83 34.42
N SER A 446 24.14 3.74 34.54
CA SER A 446 24.63 2.49 35.13
C SER A 446 25.36 1.61 34.13
N LEU A 447 25.31 1.88 32.82
CA LEU A 447 25.72 0.91 31.79
C LEU A 447 27.21 0.57 31.82
N LYS A 448 28.08 1.55 32.13
CA LYS A 448 29.55 1.39 32.28
C LYS A 448 30.16 0.46 31.22
N LEU A 449 30.03 0.84 29.96
CA LEU A 449 30.48 0.02 28.83
C LEU A 449 31.99 -0.25 28.86
N LYS A 450 32.36 -1.48 28.51
CA LYS A 450 33.74 -1.93 28.35
C LYS A 450 33.92 -2.60 26.98
N SER A 451 35.11 -2.44 26.40
CA SER A 451 35.50 -3.08 25.16
C SER A 451 35.90 -4.54 25.39
N ILE A 452 35.47 -5.45 24.50
CA ILE A 452 35.88 -6.87 24.55
C ILE A 452 37.35 -7.08 24.22
N THR A 453 38.00 -6.13 23.53
CA THR A 453 39.41 -6.23 23.13
C THR A 453 40.38 -5.70 24.19
N ASN A 454 39.88 -5.34 25.39
CA ASN A 454 40.65 -4.71 26.48
C ASN A 454 41.39 -3.43 26.09
N ASN A 455 41.01 -2.81 24.96
CA ASN A 455 41.50 -1.51 24.56
C ASN A 455 40.71 -0.41 25.29
N ASP A 456 41.35 0.74 25.59
CA ASP A 456 40.70 1.85 26.30
C ASP A 456 39.58 2.51 25.46
N LEU A 457 39.59 2.32 24.15
CA LEU A 457 38.58 2.86 23.25
C LEU A 457 37.30 1.99 23.26
N ILE A 458 36.18 2.58 23.69
CA ILE A 458 34.87 1.92 23.67
C ILE A 458 34.34 1.89 22.23
N PRO A 459 33.95 0.73 21.68
CA PRO A 459 33.56 0.58 20.28
C PRO A 459 32.31 1.36 19.83
N MET A 460 31.46 1.80 20.77
CA MET A 460 30.15 2.34 20.48
C MET A 460 29.71 3.33 21.56
N ARG A 461 28.99 4.37 21.17
CA ARG A 461 28.33 5.32 22.08
C ARG A 461 26.85 5.00 22.21
N VAL A 462 26.28 5.16 23.40
CA VAL A 462 24.85 4.93 23.67
C VAL A 462 24.28 6.16 24.32
N GLU A 463 23.24 6.74 23.72
CA GLU A 463 22.60 7.97 24.22
C GLU A 463 21.07 7.85 24.15
N VAL A 464 20.36 8.57 25.03
CA VAL A 464 18.90 8.72 24.91
C VAL A 464 18.62 9.89 23.98
N LYS A 465 17.72 9.71 23.02
CA LYS A 465 17.25 10.80 22.16
C LYS A 465 16.69 11.97 22.96
N HIS A 466 16.78 13.16 22.38
CA HIS A 466 16.20 14.36 22.96
C HIS A 466 14.68 14.38 22.72
N PHE A 467 13.91 14.31 23.81
CA PHE A 467 12.45 14.39 23.77
C PHE A 467 11.98 15.77 24.21
N GLU A 468 11.14 16.39 23.38
CA GLU A 468 10.30 17.52 23.78
C GLU A 468 8.94 17.00 24.26
N ILE A 469 8.54 17.39 25.47
CA ILE A 469 7.36 16.85 26.15
C ILE A 469 6.29 17.95 26.22
N ALA A 470 5.14 17.73 25.57
CA ALA A 470 4.02 18.64 25.67
C ALA A 470 3.36 18.54 27.06
N ASN A 471 2.99 19.68 27.63
CA ASN A 471 2.32 19.78 28.94
C ASN A 471 1.42 21.03 28.97
N LYS A 472 0.78 21.30 30.11
CA LYS A 472 -0.15 22.45 30.25
C LYS A 472 0.45 23.81 29.90
N SER A 473 1.77 23.98 30.06
CA SER A 473 2.48 25.23 29.77
C SER A 473 3.17 25.25 28.39
N LYS A 474 3.34 24.08 27.76
CA LYS A 474 4.09 23.90 26.51
C LYS A 474 3.30 23.04 25.54
N SER A 475 2.77 23.66 24.48
CA SER A 475 2.02 22.93 23.45
C SER A 475 2.93 22.02 22.62
N ILE A 476 2.34 21.03 21.96
CA ILE A 476 3.09 20.16 21.02
C ILE A 476 3.71 20.96 19.87
N TYR A 477 3.11 22.08 19.46
CA TYR A 477 3.65 22.93 18.41
C TYR A 477 4.92 23.67 18.85
N ASN A 478 4.95 24.16 20.09
CA ASN A 478 6.18 24.73 20.68
C ASN A 478 7.27 23.65 20.83
N CYS A 479 6.89 22.41 21.14
CA CYS A 479 7.83 21.28 21.17
C CYS A 479 8.45 21.03 19.78
N CYS A 480 7.63 20.96 18.72
CA CYS A 480 8.09 20.82 17.35
C CYS A 480 9.02 21.98 16.92
N GLU A 481 8.66 23.22 17.24
CA GLU A 481 9.47 24.40 16.93
C GLU A 481 10.87 24.32 17.55
N ASN A 482 10.95 24.01 18.85
CA ASN A 482 12.23 23.91 19.54
C ASN A 482 13.10 22.79 18.96
N LEU A 483 12.50 21.64 18.69
CA LEU A 483 13.21 20.49 18.14
C LEU A 483 13.70 20.74 16.71
N LEU A 484 12.86 21.32 15.84
CA LEU A 484 13.26 21.64 14.46
C LEU A 484 14.37 22.70 14.42
N LYS A 485 14.32 23.72 15.29
CA LYS A 485 15.42 24.69 15.43
C LYS A 485 16.72 24.00 15.85
N ARG A 486 16.65 23.06 16.80
CA ARG A 486 17.81 22.27 17.22
C ARG A 486 18.38 21.40 16.09
N ILE A 487 17.53 20.74 15.31
CA ILE A 487 17.95 19.90 14.17
C ILE A 487 18.60 20.75 13.07
N SER A 488 18.08 21.96 12.84
CA SER A 488 18.59 22.89 11.83
C SER A 488 19.94 23.52 12.18
N ASP A 489 20.37 23.39 13.45
CA ASP A 489 21.68 23.87 13.87
C ASP A 489 22.80 23.06 13.17
N PRO A 490 23.80 23.71 12.55
CA PRO A 490 24.91 23.02 11.90
C PRO A 490 25.69 22.08 12.84
N SER A 491 25.66 22.31 14.16
CA SER A 491 26.30 21.44 15.16
C SER A 491 25.53 20.15 15.46
N TYR A 492 24.30 20.00 14.96
CA TYR A 492 23.54 18.77 15.14
C TYR A 492 24.19 17.61 14.37
N GLU A 493 24.56 16.57 15.09
CA GLU A 493 25.57 15.59 14.67
C GLU A 493 25.18 14.74 13.45
N TYR A 494 23.94 14.27 13.36
CA TYR A 494 23.52 13.28 12.36
C TYR A 494 22.31 13.72 11.54
N GLU A 495 22.12 13.08 10.38
CA GLU A 495 21.01 13.37 9.46
C GLU A 495 19.66 12.88 10.00
N THR A 496 18.62 13.67 9.72
CA THR A 496 17.24 13.37 10.15
C THR A 496 16.28 13.53 8.98
N ASP A 497 15.30 12.63 8.87
CA ASP A 497 14.31 12.64 7.77
C ASP A 497 12.88 12.94 8.23
N GLY A 498 12.71 13.46 9.45
CA GLY A 498 11.42 13.85 9.99
C GLY A 498 11.32 13.85 11.52
N LEU A 499 10.11 13.67 12.03
CA LEU A 499 9.78 13.68 13.46
C LEU A 499 8.98 12.42 13.85
N ILE A 500 9.16 11.97 15.09
CA ILE A 500 8.38 10.90 15.71
C ILE A 500 7.58 11.47 16.88
N PHE A 501 6.28 11.18 16.90
CA PHE A 501 5.36 11.56 17.97
C PHE A 501 4.95 10.32 18.75
N THR A 502 5.21 10.33 20.06
CA THR A 502 4.89 9.20 20.93
C THR A 502 4.03 9.68 22.11
N PRO A 503 2.92 9.00 22.44
CA PRO A 503 2.11 9.35 23.61
C PRO A 503 2.94 9.32 24.89
N SER A 504 2.81 10.37 25.70
CA SER A 504 3.58 10.54 26.95
C SER A 504 3.07 9.64 28.09
N ASN A 505 1.75 9.48 28.19
CA ASN A 505 1.06 8.83 29.30
C ASN A 505 0.57 7.40 29.01
N MET A 506 0.89 6.84 27.83
CA MET A 506 0.41 5.52 27.40
C MET A 506 1.51 4.45 27.49
N GLY A 507 1.11 3.24 27.90
CA GLY A 507 1.91 2.04 27.77
C GLY A 507 1.99 1.56 26.32
N LEU A 508 3.01 0.77 26.01
CA LEU A 508 3.18 0.11 24.72
C LEU A 508 2.22 -1.09 24.57
N PRO A 509 1.88 -1.48 23.32
CA PRO A 509 1.15 -2.72 23.07
C PRO A 509 1.87 -3.95 23.64
N GLU A 510 1.16 -4.77 24.39
CA GLU A 510 1.70 -6.01 24.99
C GLU A 510 1.68 -7.19 24.01
N THR A 511 2.28 -7.02 22.83
CA THR A 511 2.42 -8.11 21.86
C THR A 511 3.82 -8.69 21.90
N ASP A 512 3.93 -9.98 21.58
CA ASP A 512 5.20 -10.70 21.37
C ASP A 512 5.51 -10.87 19.88
N TYR A 513 4.86 -10.05 19.06
CA TYR A 513 5.05 -9.95 17.63
C TYR A 513 4.99 -8.48 17.18
N LYS A 514 5.57 -8.22 16.01
CA LYS A 514 5.62 -6.90 15.36
C LYS A 514 4.22 -6.37 15.10
N VAL A 515 3.93 -5.17 15.59
CA VAL A 515 2.65 -4.47 15.39
C VAL A 515 2.85 -3.04 14.93
N THR A 516 1.87 -2.48 14.25
CA THR A 516 1.74 -1.03 14.09
C THR A 516 1.01 -0.50 15.31
N TRP A 517 1.51 0.59 15.91
CA TRP A 517 0.85 1.25 17.04
C TRP A 517 0.20 2.54 16.57
N ASP A 518 -1.12 2.53 16.45
CA ASP A 518 -1.90 3.63 15.85
C ASP A 518 -1.82 4.96 16.60
N TYR A 519 -1.29 4.95 17.82
CA TYR A 519 -1.04 6.15 18.62
C TYR A 519 0.34 6.75 18.41
N SER A 520 1.30 6.00 17.84
CA SER A 520 2.64 6.50 17.52
C SER A 520 2.68 6.98 16.08
N PHE A 521 3.05 8.24 15.88
CA PHE A 521 3.08 8.84 14.55
C PHE A 521 4.50 9.13 14.06
N LYS A 522 4.70 9.00 12.75
CA LYS A 522 5.87 9.52 12.03
C LYS A 522 5.41 10.62 11.08
N TRP A 523 6.12 11.73 11.07
CA TRP A 523 5.97 12.77 10.08
C TRP A 523 7.26 12.87 9.27
N LYS A 524 7.13 13.07 7.96
CA LYS A 524 8.24 13.35 7.04
C LYS A 524 7.92 14.60 6.23
N PRO A 525 8.91 15.46 5.94
CA PRO A 525 8.77 16.48 4.92
C PRO A 525 8.28 15.88 3.60
N SER A 526 7.37 16.57 2.90
CA SER A 526 6.70 16.04 1.70
C SER A 526 7.66 15.58 0.60
N LYS A 527 8.81 16.26 0.46
CA LYS A 527 9.89 15.91 -0.47
C LYS A 527 10.53 14.54 -0.23
N TYR A 528 10.41 13.98 0.99
CA TYR A 528 10.94 12.67 1.37
C TYR A 528 9.88 11.57 1.41
N ASN A 529 8.64 11.86 1.00
CA ASN A 529 7.62 10.83 0.88
C ASN A 529 7.85 10.01 -0.39
N THR A 530 8.03 8.70 -0.20
CA THR A 530 8.27 7.74 -1.27
C THR A 530 7.30 6.56 -1.18
N ILE A 531 7.10 5.87 -2.29
CA ILE A 531 6.37 4.60 -2.34
C ILE A 531 7.21 3.57 -3.08
N ASP A 532 7.37 2.39 -2.48
CA ASP A 532 8.03 1.26 -3.10
C ASP A 532 7.01 0.44 -3.91
N PHE A 533 7.20 0.37 -5.24
CA PHE A 533 6.35 -0.41 -6.13
C PHE A 533 7.09 -1.60 -6.71
N LEU A 534 6.40 -2.74 -6.84
CA LEU A 534 6.83 -3.81 -7.74
C LEU A 534 6.51 -3.38 -9.17
N ILE A 535 7.51 -3.37 -10.06
CA ILE A 535 7.34 -2.85 -11.41
C ILE A 535 7.18 -3.96 -12.44
N LYS A 536 6.30 -3.74 -13.42
CA LYS A 536 6.21 -4.51 -14.66
C LYS A 536 6.18 -3.59 -15.85
N THR A 537 6.95 -3.90 -16.87
CA THR A 537 6.96 -3.17 -18.14
C THR A 537 5.70 -3.55 -18.93
N LYS A 538 5.05 -2.57 -19.53
CA LYS A 538 3.96 -2.79 -20.47
C LYS A 538 4.52 -3.49 -21.72
N LYS A 539 3.85 -4.54 -22.19
CA LYS A 539 4.29 -5.37 -23.32
C LYS A 539 3.26 -5.36 -24.44
N THR A 540 3.74 -5.39 -25.68
CA THR A 540 2.94 -5.61 -26.89
C THR A 540 3.32 -6.99 -27.41
N GLY A 541 2.46 -7.99 -27.17
CA GLY A 541 2.83 -9.39 -27.36
C GLY A 541 3.85 -9.86 -26.32
N ASN A 542 4.99 -10.40 -26.77
CA ASN A 542 6.08 -10.86 -25.89
C ASN A 542 7.22 -9.84 -25.72
N THR A 543 7.16 -8.70 -26.42
CA THR A 543 8.21 -7.66 -26.41
C THR A 543 7.77 -6.43 -25.64
N ASP A 544 8.74 -5.75 -25.01
CA ASP A 544 8.49 -4.49 -24.30
C ASP A 544 8.02 -3.40 -25.27
N ASP A 545 7.04 -2.61 -24.81
CA ASP A 545 6.45 -1.50 -25.59
C ASP A 545 7.36 -0.25 -25.48
N ILE A 546 8.12 0.05 -26.53
CA ILE A 546 9.00 1.23 -26.62
C ILE A 546 8.27 2.34 -27.39
N ASN A 547 8.16 3.51 -26.75
CA ASN A 547 7.49 4.68 -27.29
C ASN A 547 8.52 5.79 -27.57
N TYR A 548 8.22 6.69 -28.49
CA TYR A 548 9.11 7.76 -28.93
C TYR A 548 8.48 9.15 -28.73
N LEU A 549 9.27 10.12 -28.26
CA LEU A 549 8.92 11.53 -28.18
C LEU A 549 9.56 12.26 -29.36
N TYR A 550 8.74 12.91 -30.18
CA TYR A 550 9.19 13.77 -31.26
C TYR A 550 9.16 15.22 -30.76
N ASN A 551 10.32 15.88 -30.73
CA ASN A 551 10.39 17.32 -30.48
C ASN A 551 10.16 18.06 -31.80
N ASP A 552 9.15 18.93 -31.84
CA ASP A 552 8.95 19.88 -32.94
C ASP A 552 9.99 20.99 -32.87
N GLY A 553 11.18 20.72 -33.39
CA GLY A 553 12.26 21.69 -33.49
C GLY A 553 13.51 21.08 -34.12
N MET A 554 13.74 21.37 -35.40
CA MET A 554 15.00 21.06 -36.06
C MET A 554 16.10 21.97 -35.50
N ASP A 555 17.02 21.40 -34.71
CA ASP A 555 18.35 22.00 -34.57
C ASP A 555 19.13 21.77 -35.87
N SER A 556 19.76 22.84 -36.35
CA SER A 556 20.50 22.93 -37.61
C SER A 556 21.81 22.11 -37.66
N SER A 557 21.97 21.14 -36.75
CA SER A 557 23.13 20.24 -36.64
C SER A 557 22.86 18.80 -37.11
N GLY A 558 21.63 18.45 -37.50
CA GLY A 558 21.35 17.18 -38.20
C GLY A 558 21.43 15.90 -37.33
N GLN A 559 21.44 16.00 -36.00
CA GLN A 559 21.19 14.87 -35.11
C GLN A 559 19.82 15.04 -34.44
N THR A 560 18.84 14.24 -34.87
CA THR A 560 17.61 14.04 -34.12
C THR A 560 17.89 13.11 -32.95
N ASP A 561 18.05 13.66 -31.74
CA ASP A 561 17.97 12.84 -30.52
C ASP A 561 16.53 12.35 -30.36
N ILE A 562 16.26 11.17 -30.91
CA ILE A 562 14.98 10.49 -30.73
C ILE A 562 14.93 9.98 -29.29
N ASN A 563 14.28 10.76 -28.44
CA ASN A 563 13.99 10.41 -27.06
C ASN A 563 12.99 9.24 -27.02
N SER A 564 13.37 8.13 -26.39
CA SER A 564 12.53 6.94 -26.26
C SER A 564 12.27 6.60 -24.80
N TYR A 565 11.11 5.99 -24.52
CA TYR A 565 10.68 5.65 -23.17
C TYR A 565 9.89 4.32 -23.14
N LYS A 566 9.85 3.69 -21.97
CA LYS A 566 9.00 2.54 -21.68
C LYS A 566 7.94 2.92 -20.65
N THR A 567 6.79 2.25 -20.71
CA THR A 567 5.71 2.40 -19.71
C THR A 567 5.79 1.30 -18.67
N LEU A 568 5.79 1.68 -17.40
CA LEU A 568 5.74 0.80 -16.23
C LEU A 568 4.33 0.75 -15.64
N ILE A 569 3.97 -0.44 -15.15
CA ILE A 569 2.81 -0.76 -14.32
C ILE A 569 3.31 -0.92 -12.88
N LEU A 570 2.87 -0.02 -12.01
CA LEU A 570 3.23 0.07 -10.61
C LEU A 570 2.27 -0.77 -9.76
N LEU A 571 2.81 -1.82 -9.15
CA LEU A 571 2.05 -2.77 -8.35
C LEU A 571 2.38 -2.60 -6.88
N CYS A 572 1.38 -2.79 -6.02
CA CYS A 572 1.53 -2.81 -4.57
C CYS A 572 0.99 -4.12 -3.99
N GLY A 573 1.40 -4.45 -2.77
CA GLY A 573 0.91 -5.63 -2.07
C GLY A 573 -0.50 -5.44 -1.55
N PHE A 574 -1.43 -6.28 -1.99
CA PHE A 574 -2.85 -6.15 -1.71
C PHE A 574 -3.41 -7.45 -1.13
N ASP A 575 -4.14 -7.35 -0.02
CA ASP A 575 -4.89 -8.44 0.59
C ASP A 575 -6.39 -8.17 0.39
N GLU A 576 -7.05 -9.00 -0.42
CA GLU A 576 -8.48 -8.82 -0.74
C GLU A 576 -9.39 -8.92 0.51
N LYS A 577 -9.02 -9.72 1.53
CA LYS A 577 -9.81 -9.83 2.77
C LYS A 577 -9.67 -8.59 3.64
N LYS A 578 -8.47 -7.99 3.67
CA LYS A 578 -8.19 -6.81 4.50
C LYS A 578 -8.62 -5.51 3.81
N HIS A 579 -8.34 -5.39 2.52
CA HIS A 579 -8.49 -4.13 1.77
C HIS A 579 -9.74 -4.10 0.86
N GLY A 580 -10.43 -5.24 0.68
CA GLY A 580 -11.65 -5.33 -0.12
C GLY A 580 -11.39 -5.42 -1.63
N TYR A 581 -12.25 -4.82 -2.45
CA TYR A 581 -12.08 -4.80 -3.90
C TYR A 581 -11.13 -3.69 -4.33
N MET A 582 -10.23 -3.97 -5.26
CA MET A 582 -9.28 -2.95 -5.74
C MET A 582 -10.00 -1.80 -6.47
N ASN A 583 -10.96 -2.12 -7.35
CA ASN A 583 -11.79 -1.16 -8.07
C ASN A 583 -13.22 -1.72 -8.29
N PRO A 584 -14.07 -1.68 -7.26
CA PRO A 584 -15.40 -2.27 -7.32
C PRO A 584 -16.30 -1.63 -8.38
N CYS A 585 -16.20 -0.31 -8.61
CA CYS A 585 -16.99 0.37 -9.64
C CYS A 585 -16.63 -0.11 -11.05
N ALA A 586 -15.33 -0.25 -11.35
CA ALA A 586 -14.89 -0.81 -12.62
C ALA A 586 -15.38 -2.26 -12.79
N ASN A 587 -15.34 -3.07 -11.73
CA ASN A 587 -15.88 -4.43 -11.77
C ASN A 587 -17.39 -4.46 -12.10
N VAL A 588 -18.18 -3.55 -11.53
CA VAL A 588 -19.61 -3.40 -11.86
C VAL A 588 -19.81 -2.98 -13.32
N ILE A 589 -19.04 -2.00 -13.79
CA ILE A 589 -19.12 -1.47 -15.17
C ILE A 589 -18.73 -2.54 -16.22
N GLU A 590 -17.72 -3.37 -15.92
CA GLU A 590 -17.25 -4.44 -16.79
C GLU A 590 -18.01 -5.76 -16.64
N ASP A 591 -19.00 -5.81 -15.75
CA ASP A 591 -19.72 -7.03 -15.41
C ASP A 591 -18.82 -8.16 -14.85
N ASP A 592 -17.69 -7.79 -14.23
CA ASP A 592 -16.71 -8.70 -13.66
C ASP A 592 -17.02 -8.95 -12.18
N ILE A 593 -17.61 -10.11 -11.88
CA ILE A 593 -17.99 -10.51 -10.53
C ILE A 593 -16.77 -11.03 -9.73
N GLY A 594 -15.61 -11.20 -10.38
CA GLY A 594 -14.44 -11.85 -9.81
C GLY A 594 -14.62 -13.36 -9.60
N LYS A 595 -13.53 -14.12 -9.61
CA LYS A 595 -13.56 -15.57 -9.29
C LYS A 595 -13.69 -15.77 -7.78
N LYS A 596 -14.41 -16.82 -7.37
CA LYS A 596 -14.43 -17.29 -5.97
C LYS A 596 -13.05 -17.87 -5.67
N ASP A 597 -12.17 -17.09 -5.07
CA ASP A 597 -10.81 -17.54 -4.78
C ASP A 597 -10.84 -18.45 -3.54
N ASN A 598 -10.67 -19.76 -3.77
CA ASN A 598 -10.59 -20.77 -2.71
C ASN A 598 -9.15 -20.98 -2.22
N SER A 599 -8.18 -20.17 -2.68
CA SER A 599 -6.80 -20.26 -2.21
C SER A 599 -6.63 -19.63 -0.82
N GLU A 600 -5.81 -20.25 0.03
CA GLU A 600 -5.51 -19.72 1.38
C GLU A 600 -4.71 -18.39 1.33
N ASP A 601 -4.12 -18.07 0.17
CA ASP A 601 -3.11 -17.03 0.02
C ASP A 601 -3.66 -15.76 -0.65
N ASN A 602 -4.27 -14.90 0.17
CA ASN A 602 -5.01 -13.69 -0.27
C ASN A 602 -4.12 -12.50 -0.65
N TYR A 603 -2.80 -12.57 -0.40
CA TYR A 603 -1.88 -11.47 -0.66
C TYR A 603 -1.29 -11.56 -2.06
N LYS A 604 -1.57 -10.56 -2.89
CA LYS A 604 -1.21 -10.50 -4.32
C LYS A 604 -0.62 -9.13 -4.68
N ALA A 605 0.11 -9.07 -5.79
CA ALA A 605 0.55 -7.82 -6.38
C ALA A 605 -0.52 -7.30 -7.35
N LEU A 606 -1.10 -6.13 -7.07
CA LEU A 606 -2.13 -5.50 -7.91
C LEU A 606 -1.75 -4.05 -8.26
N PRO A 607 -2.23 -3.50 -9.39
CA PRO A 607 -1.96 -2.10 -9.75
C PRO A 607 -2.42 -1.15 -8.66
N PHE A 608 -1.67 -0.07 -8.42
CA PHE A 608 -1.96 0.87 -7.34
C PHE A 608 -3.06 1.88 -7.73
N TYR A 609 -4.23 1.74 -7.12
CA TYR A 609 -5.38 2.64 -7.25
C TYR A 609 -5.62 3.34 -5.90
N PRO A 610 -5.09 4.57 -5.68
CA PRO A 610 -5.27 5.31 -4.43
C PRO A 610 -6.72 5.73 -4.20
N THR A 611 -7.08 6.05 -2.94
CA THR A 611 -8.45 6.48 -2.59
C THR A 611 -8.62 7.98 -2.49
N ASN A 612 -7.63 8.73 -2.01
CA ASN A 612 -7.76 10.17 -1.80
C ASN A 612 -6.42 10.89 -2.03
N PRO A 613 -6.32 11.75 -3.07
CA PRO A 613 -7.29 11.85 -4.16
C PRO A 613 -7.37 10.52 -4.92
N TYR A 614 -8.56 10.17 -5.43
CA TYR A 614 -8.69 9.02 -6.33
C TYR A 614 -8.03 9.34 -7.67
N ASP A 615 -7.22 8.42 -8.18
CA ASP A 615 -6.56 8.54 -9.48
C ASP A 615 -6.49 7.14 -10.10
N ASP A 616 -7.23 6.92 -11.18
CA ASP A 616 -7.30 5.64 -11.87
C ASP A 616 -6.10 5.37 -12.79
N ASN A 617 -5.20 6.35 -12.96
CA ASN A 617 -3.97 6.24 -13.73
C ASN A 617 -2.71 6.28 -12.85
N ALA A 618 -2.85 6.38 -11.53
CA ALA A 618 -1.71 6.45 -10.59
C ALA A 618 -0.77 5.23 -10.65
N TYR A 619 -1.23 4.10 -11.18
CA TYR A 619 -0.41 2.92 -11.38
C TYR A 619 0.48 2.98 -12.64
N ILE A 620 0.37 4.02 -13.47
CA ILE A 620 1.10 4.13 -14.75
C ILE A 620 2.24 5.14 -14.60
N CYS A 621 3.44 4.75 -15.03
CA CYS A 621 4.64 5.60 -15.02
C CYS A 621 5.44 5.41 -16.30
N ASN A 622 5.85 6.51 -16.94
CA ASN A 622 6.77 6.50 -18.07
C ASN A 622 8.20 6.73 -17.57
N VAL A 623 9.16 5.98 -18.11
CA VAL A 623 10.60 6.13 -17.79
C VAL A 623 11.41 6.25 -19.07
N MET A 624 12.21 7.32 -19.16
CA MET A 624 13.12 7.57 -20.28
C MET A 624 14.21 6.50 -20.36
N LEU A 625 14.55 6.11 -21.59
CA LEU A 625 15.65 5.19 -21.87
C LEU A 625 16.97 5.94 -22.01
N LYS A 626 18.05 5.37 -21.48
CA LYS A 626 19.43 5.84 -21.63
C LYS A 626 20.30 4.71 -22.17
N LYS A 627 21.32 5.06 -22.96
CA LYS A 627 22.32 4.09 -23.43
C LYS A 627 23.17 3.60 -22.26
N ASP A 628 23.35 2.29 -22.17
CA ASP A 628 24.34 1.68 -21.28
C ASP A 628 25.75 1.72 -21.90
N ILE A 629 26.72 1.09 -21.23
CA ILE A 629 28.14 1.03 -21.65
C ILE A 629 28.30 0.30 -23.00
N ASN A 630 27.36 -0.58 -23.35
CA ASN A 630 27.36 -1.34 -24.61
C ASN A 630 26.59 -0.62 -25.72
N GLY A 631 25.95 0.52 -25.42
CA GLY A 631 25.13 1.28 -26.35
C GLY A 631 23.65 0.88 -26.38
N ASP A 632 23.21 -0.04 -25.51
CA ASP A 632 21.83 -0.54 -25.46
C ASP A 632 20.93 0.40 -24.63
N MET A 633 19.69 0.58 -25.07
CA MET A 633 18.72 1.47 -24.42
C MET A 633 18.06 0.79 -23.21
N GLN A 634 18.34 1.31 -22.01
CA GLN A 634 17.89 0.76 -20.73
C GLN A 634 17.21 1.79 -19.83
N MET A 635 16.42 1.34 -18.86
CA MET A 635 15.79 2.19 -17.85
C MET A 635 16.67 2.30 -16.61
N TYR A 636 16.87 3.52 -16.11
CA TYR A 636 17.66 3.79 -14.91
C TYR A 636 16.88 4.63 -13.90
N THR A 637 17.20 4.44 -12.62
CA THR A 637 16.75 5.29 -11.51
C THR A 637 17.58 6.58 -11.41
N GLU A 638 17.18 7.54 -10.57
CA GLU A 638 17.98 8.76 -10.28
C GLU A 638 19.35 8.41 -9.66
N GLU A 639 19.43 7.34 -8.86
CA GLU A 639 20.69 6.81 -8.30
C GLU A 639 21.49 5.94 -9.28
N ASN A 640 21.09 5.90 -10.56
CA ASN A 640 21.71 5.11 -11.64
C ASN A 640 21.64 3.58 -11.49
N ASP A 641 20.72 3.07 -10.65
CA ASP A 641 20.39 1.64 -10.66
C ASP A 641 19.63 1.25 -11.94
N LEU A 642 19.97 0.09 -12.53
CA LEU A 642 19.25 -0.51 -13.65
C LEU A 642 17.86 -1.01 -13.21
N ILE A 643 16.82 -0.61 -13.93
CA ILE A 643 15.43 -1.05 -13.67
C ILE A 643 15.10 -2.24 -14.57
N GLU A 644 14.87 -3.40 -13.95
CA GLU A 644 14.44 -4.63 -14.63
C GLU A 644 12.99 -5.01 -14.27
N ASP A 645 12.33 -5.78 -15.13
CA ASP A 645 11.04 -6.39 -14.84
C ASP A 645 11.03 -7.17 -13.51
N ASN A 646 9.95 -7.04 -12.75
CA ASN A 646 9.77 -7.68 -11.44
C ASN A 646 10.87 -7.31 -10.41
N THR A 647 11.30 -6.05 -10.43
CA THR A 647 12.09 -5.43 -9.35
C THR A 647 11.19 -4.52 -8.51
N ILE A 648 11.56 -4.33 -7.25
CA ILE A 648 10.92 -3.34 -6.38
C ILE A 648 11.74 -2.06 -6.43
N VAL A 649 11.11 -0.97 -6.82
CA VAL A 649 11.74 0.33 -7.02
C VAL A 649 11.07 1.35 -6.11
N GLU A 650 11.88 2.19 -5.46
CA GLU A 650 11.42 3.29 -4.63
C GLU A 650 11.15 4.52 -5.52
N PHE A 651 9.94 5.06 -5.47
CA PHE A 651 9.53 6.22 -6.27
C PHE A 651 9.21 7.43 -5.41
N ARG A 652 9.58 8.63 -5.88
CA ARG A 652 9.00 9.90 -5.43
C ARG A 652 7.96 10.40 -6.42
N TYR A 653 7.08 11.29 -5.97
CA TYR A 653 6.01 11.88 -6.80
C TYR A 653 6.21 13.38 -6.97
N ASP A 654 6.33 13.84 -8.22
CA ASP A 654 6.42 15.27 -8.56
C ASP A 654 5.15 15.73 -9.29
N LYS A 655 4.37 16.59 -8.63
CA LYS A 655 3.12 17.13 -9.17
C LYS A 655 3.30 18.07 -10.36
N LYS A 656 4.51 18.60 -10.56
CA LYS A 656 4.80 19.55 -11.65
C LYS A 656 4.96 18.88 -13.01
N ASN A 657 5.21 17.57 -13.02
CA ASN A 657 5.39 16.81 -14.26
C ASN A 657 4.04 16.51 -14.92
N GLU A 658 4.08 16.27 -16.23
CA GLU A 658 2.94 15.84 -17.02
C GLU A 658 2.37 14.50 -16.54
N ASN A 659 1.10 14.23 -16.87
CA ASN A 659 0.46 12.96 -16.53
C ASN A 659 1.27 11.78 -17.06
N ARG A 660 1.37 10.71 -16.25
CA ARG A 660 2.26 9.53 -16.43
C ARG A 660 3.76 9.76 -16.20
N TRP A 661 4.23 11.01 -16.05
CA TRP A 661 5.62 11.36 -15.75
C TRP A 661 5.83 11.85 -14.30
N LYS A 662 4.77 11.81 -13.49
CA LYS A 662 4.79 12.28 -12.09
C LYS A 662 5.57 11.37 -11.15
N TRP A 663 5.62 10.07 -11.44
CA TRP A 663 6.45 9.13 -10.68
C TRP A 663 7.88 9.16 -11.18
N ILE A 664 8.82 9.37 -10.27
CA ILE A 664 10.26 9.41 -10.56
C ILE A 664 10.95 8.29 -9.77
N PRO A 665 11.59 7.32 -10.45
CA PRO A 665 12.28 6.22 -9.78
C PRO A 665 13.58 6.70 -9.13
N LEU A 666 13.69 6.53 -7.81
CA LEU A 666 14.86 6.95 -7.03
C LEU A 666 15.97 5.91 -7.05
N ARG A 667 15.65 4.67 -6.67
CA ARG A 667 16.59 3.55 -6.56
C ARG A 667 15.91 2.19 -6.55
N VAL A 668 16.66 1.14 -6.83
CA VAL A 668 16.19 -0.25 -6.73
C VAL A 668 16.33 -0.72 -5.28
N ARG A 669 15.23 -1.21 -4.71
CA ARG A 669 15.20 -1.79 -3.37
C ARG A 669 15.66 -3.24 -3.42
N ASN A 670 16.97 -3.45 -3.50
CA ASN A 670 17.60 -4.77 -3.61
C ASN A 670 17.22 -5.70 -2.46
N ASP A 671 17.11 -5.16 -1.24
CA ASP A 671 16.65 -5.87 -0.04
C ASP A 671 15.26 -6.49 -0.23
N LYS A 672 14.31 -5.70 -0.72
CA LYS A 672 12.92 -6.11 -0.95
C LYS A 672 12.79 -7.00 -2.18
N THR A 673 13.53 -6.68 -3.24
CA THR A 673 13.55 -7.43 -4.49
C THR A 673 14.08 -8.85 -4.26
N PHE A 674 15.12 -9.01 -3.44
CA PHE A 674 15.61 -10.32 -3.02
C PHE A 674 14.54 -11.12 -2.29
N GLN A 675 13.82 -10.51 -1.34
CA GLN A 675 12.71 -11.16 -0.63
C GLN A 675 11.59 -11.59 -1.59
N TYR A 676 11.20 -10.73 -2.54
CA TYR A 676 10.22 -11.06 -3.58
C TYR A 676 10.65 -12.25 -4.44
N ARG A 677 11.92 -12.28 -4.88
CA ARG A 677 12.47 -13.36 -5.71
C ARG A 677 12.75 -14.64 -4.89
N SER A 678 12.77 -14.57 -3.56
CA SER A 678 13.01 -15.71 -2.67
C SER A 678 11.75 -16.59 -2.53
N ARG A 679 11.90 -17.88 -2.83
CA ARG A 679 10.81 -18.87 -2.68
C ARG A 679 10.49 -19.27 -1.23
N LYS A 680 11.28 -18.82 -0.25
CA LYS A 680 11.19 -19.26 1.15
C LYS A 680 10.72 -18.17 2.14
N GLY A 681 10.58 -16.93 1.69
CA GLY A 681 10.19 -15.79 2.53
C GLY A 681 8.71 -15.42 2.41
N PRO A 682 8.19 -14.58 3.31
CA PRO A 682 6.87 -13.97 3.13
C PRO A 682 6.84 -13.16 1.84
N LYS A 683 5.72 -13.22 1.12
CA LYS A 683 5.51 -12.47 -0.12
C LYS A 683 5.73 -10.97 0.10
N MET A 684 6.66 -10.38 -0.66
CA MET A 684 7.00 -8.96 -0.63
C MET A 684 6.71 -8.36 -2.01
N TYR A 685 5.83 -7.36 -2.11
CA TYR A 685 5.41 -6.75 -3.39
C TYR A 685 5.55 -5.22 -3.37
N GLY A 686 6.60 -4.72 -2.71
CA GLY A 686 6.74 -3.31 -2.38
C GLY A 686 5.98 -2.94 -1.10
N ASN A 687 5.51 -1.70 -0.99
CA ASN A 687 4.62 -1.32 0.10
C ASN A 687 3.29 -2.08 0.00
N ASN A 688 2.70 -2.40 1.14
CA ASN A 688 1.31 -2.84 1.16
C ASN A 688 0.39 -1.67 0.82
N TYR A 689 -0.83 -1.98 0.40
CA TYR A 689 -1.79 -0.99 -0.07
C TYR A 689 -2.06 0.12 0.95
N ASP A 690 -2.26 -0.21 2.22
CA ASP A 690 -2.51 0.80 3.26
C ASP A 690 -1.35 1.80 3.40
N THR A 691 -0.10 1.30 3.38
CA THR A 691 1.08 2.15 3.48
C THR A 691 1.23 3.02 2.23
N ALA A 692 1.06 2.43 1.04
CA ALA A 692 1.12 3.17 -0.23
C ALA A 692 0.03 4.25 -0.28
N ASN A 693 -1.21 3.91 0.10
CA ASN A 693 -2.34 4.84 0.10
C ASN A 693 -2.18 5.94 1.17
N SER A 694 -1.62 5.61 2.33
CA SER A 694 -1.29 6.62 3.35
C SER A 694 -0.20 7.57 2.87
N ASN A 695 0.86 7.06 2.23
CA ASN A 695 1.91 7.92 1.66
C ASN A 695 1.36 8.78 0.53
N TRP A 696 0.47 8.24 -0.31
CA TRP A 696 -0.23 8.99 -1.36
C TRP A 696 -1.04 10.15 -0.80
N LYS A 697 -1.82 9.92 0.27
CA LYS A 697 -2.53 10.97 0.99
C LYS A 697 -1.58 12.05 1.48
N SER A 698 -0.46 11.67 2.10
CA SER A 698 0.55 12.63 2.61
C SER A 698 1.29 13.39 1.50
N ILE A 699 1.47 12.80 0.32
CA ILE A 699 2.01 13.49 -0.87
C ILE A 699 1.02 14.56 -1.37
N HIS A 700 -0.28 14.26 -1.37
CA HIS A 700 -1.31 15.15 -1.89
C HIS A 700 -1.69 16.24 -0.89
N ASN A 701 -1.75 15.88 0.39
CA ASN A 701 -2.18 16.69 1.51
C ASN A 701 -1.03 16.79 2.55
N PRO A 702 0.10 17.45 2.22
CA PRO A 702 1.28 17.44 3.06
C PRO A 702 1.12 18.33 4.30
N ILE A 703 1.38 17.76 5.48
CA ILE A 703 1.58 18.54 6.70
C ILE A 703 2.95 19.23 6.59
N THR A 704 2.95 20.56 6.64
CA THR A 704 4.17 21.37 6.52
C THR A 704 4.84 21.61 7.88
N GLU A 705 6.14 21.92 7.88
CA GLU A 705 6.87 22.34 9.09
C GLU A 705 6.19 23.53 9.77
N LYS A 706 5.75 24.52 9.00
CA LYS A 706 5.03 25.68 9.52
C LYS A 706 3.77 25.29 10.30
N MET A 707 3.00 24.32 9.80
CA MET A 707 1.82 23.81 10.51
C MET A 707 2.21 23.12 11.82
N LEU A 708 3.30 22.34 11.83
CA LEU A 708 3.79 21.67 13.04
C LEU A 708 4.40 22.63 14.07
N MET A 709 5.00 23.73 13.65
CA MET A 709 5.62 24.71 14.55
C MET A 709 4.60 25.68 15.15
N THR A 710 3.55 26.03 14.40
CA THR A 710 2.62 27.11 14.78
C THR A 710 1.21 26.61 15.11
N GLY A 711 0.82 25.44 14.59
CA GLY A 711 -0.56 24.97 14.63
C GLY A 711 -1.53 25.83 13.80
N ASN A 712 -1.02 26.69 12.91
CA ASN A 712 -1.80 27.54 12.02
C ASN A 712 -1.82 26.97 10.59
N GLY A 713 -2.88 27.28 9.83
CA GLY A 713 -3.04 26.82 8.46
C GLY A 713 -3.37 25.33 8.33
N ILE A 714 -3.81 24.70 9.42
CA ILE A 714 -4.41 23.36 9.40
C ILE A 714 -5.86 23.54 8.91
N PRO A 715 -6.27 22.95 7.78
CA PRO A 715 -7.63 23.09 7.28
C PRO A 715 -8.65 22.61 8.32
N GLU A 716 -9.64 23.45 8.65
CA GLU A 716 -10.77 23.10 9.55
C GLU A 716 -11.70 22.07 8.89
N GLU A 717 -11.83 22.13 7.56
CA GLU A 717 -12.71 21.29 6.73
C GLU A 717 -11.91 20.34 5.81
N MET A 718 -11.07 19.49 6.39
CA MET A 718 -10.60 18.26 5.69
C MET A 718 -10.86 17.00 6.52
N ALA A 719 -11.82 17.08 7.43
CA ALA A 719 -12.27 15.96 8.25
C ALA A 719 -13.26 15.07 7.48
N ASP A 720 -12.78 14.40 6.43
CA ASP A 720 -13.48 13.26 5.81
C ASP A 720 -14.91 13.64 5.32
N ASP A 721 -15.06 14.76 4.59
CA ASP A 721 -16.34 15.14 3.98
C ASP A 721 -16.86 14.07 3.02
N ASP A 722 -15.95 13.27 2.45
CA ASP A 722 -16.29 12.12 1.61
C ASP A 722 -17.02 11.02 2.39
N VAL A 723 -16.83 10.90 3.71
CA VAL A 723 -17.40 9.82 4.52
C VAL A 723 -18.62 10.33 5.30
N TYR A 724 -19.80 10.11 4.72
CA TYR A 724 -21.07 10.42 5.38
C TYR A 724 -21.35 9.51 6.59
N TYR A 725 -20.91 8.24 6.53
CA TYR A 725 -21.10 7.24 7.59
C TYR A 725 -19.76 6.90 8.28
N ARG A 726 -19.55 7.36 9.52
CA ARG A 726 -18.37 6.92 10.30
C ARG A 726 -18.63 5.56 10.96
N LYS A 727 -17.76 4.57 10.72
CA LYS A 727 -17.67 3.34 11.54
C LYS A 727 -17.03 3.69 12.88
N THR A 728 -17.79 4.34 13.74
CA THR A 728 -17.48 4.35 15.17
C THR A 728 -17.98 3.04 15.78
N ASP A 729 -17.41 2.61 16.91
CA ASP A 729 -18.02 1.65 17.84
C ASP A 729 -19.35 2.22 18.36
N THR A 730 -20.31 2.40 17.46
CA THR A 730 -21.58 3.02 17.74
C THR A 730 -22.34 2.06 18.61
N THR A 731 -22.46 2.45 19.88
CA THR A 731 -23.33 1.79 20.84
C THR A 731 -24.69 1.56 20.17
N ASN A 732 -25.19 0.33 20.22
CA ASN A 732 -26.47 -0.14 19.63
C ASN A 732 -27.73 0.56 20.22
N GLN A 733 -27.68 1.84 20.58
CA GLN A 733 -28.72 2.53 21.36
C GLN A 733 -29.98 2.81 20.53
N THR A 734 -29.88 3.04 19.22
CA THR A 734 -31.03 3.24 18.29
C THR A 734 -31.26 2.07 17.32
N LYS A 735 -30.73 0.88 17.64
CA LYS A 735 -30.80 -0.27 16.73
C LYS A 735 -32.24 -0.65 16.37
N ARG A 736 -33.20 -0.50 17.29
CA ARG A 736 -34.59 -0.91 17.06
C ARG A 736 -35.29 0.05 16.12
N LEU A 737 -35.03 1.35 16.27
CA LEU A 737 -35.45 2.38 15.31
C LEU A 737 -34.93 2.08 13.91
N LYS A 738 -33.64 1.75 13.78
CA LYS A 738 -33.05 1.40 12.47
C LYS A 738 -33.68 0.16 11.87
N ASP A 739 -33.88 -0.88 12.69
CA ASP A 739 -34.56 -2.10 12.27
C ASP A 739 -35.98 -1.75 11.75
N PHE A 740 -36.76 -0.92 12.45
CA PHE A 740 -38.10 -0.50 12.02
C PHE A 740 -38.08 0.29 10.69
N HIS A 741 -37.23 1.31 10.59
CA HIS A 741 -37.11 2.12 9.36
C HIS A 741 -36.70 1.27 8.16
N ASN A 742 -35.72 0.38 8.35
CA ASN A 742 -35.13 -0.37 7.27
C ASN A 742 -35.92 -1.64 6.90
N LEU A 743 -36.35 -2.42 7.89
CA LEU A 743 -36.98 -3.73 7.68
C LEU A 743 -38.49 -3.63 7.44
N TYR A 744 -39.17 -2.65 8.04
CA TYR A 744 -40.60 -2.42 7.81
C TYR A 744 -40.86 -1.25 6.86
N VAL A 745 -40.55 -0.01 7.26
CA VAL A 745 -41.00 1.19 6.53
C VAL A 745 -40.51 1.18 5.08
N LYS A 746 -39.19 1.18 4.86
CA LYS A 746 -38.62 1.19 3.51
C LYS A 746 -38.99 -0.07 2.72
N THR A 747 -38.98 -1.24 3.37
CA THR A 747 -39.38 -2.50 2.71
C THR A 747 -40.80 -2.41 2.20
N LYS A 748 -41.75 -1.99 3.04
CA LYS A 748 -43.16 -1.84 2.66
C LYS A 748 -43.28 -0.86 1.49
N LEU A 749 -42.75 0.35 1.63
CA LEU A 749 -42.86 1.40 0.62
C LEU A 749 -42.30 1.01 -0.75
N ILE A 750 -41.12 0.37 -0.80
CA ILE A 750 -40.50 0.00 -2.07
C ILE A 750 -41.16 -1.26 -2.65
N THR A 751 -41.43 -2.28 -1.83
CA THR A 751 -41.90 -3.57 -2.35
C THR A 751 -43.35 -3.51 -2.82
N THR A 752 -44.21 -2.69 -2.22
CA THR A 752 -45.62 -2.61 -2.62
C THR A 752 -45.79 -1.89 -3.96
N ILE A 753 -45.01 -0.84 -4.23
CA ILE A 753 -45.09 -0.07 -5.48
C ILE A 753 -44.31 -0.70 -6.65
N SER A 754 -43.55 -1.78 -6.38
CA SER A 754 -42.73 -2.46 -7.37
C SER A 754 -43.43 -3.66 -7.98
N ASN A 755 -43.29 -3.84 -9.29
CA ASN A 755 -43.58 -5.10 -9.96
C ASN A 755 -42.29 -5.84 -10.32
N VAL A 756 -42.45 -7.13 -10.61
CA VAL A 756 -41.34 -7.96 -11.11
C VAL A 756 -40.82 -7.38 -12.43
N ASP A 757 -39.49 -7.29 -12.54
CA ASP A 757 -38.76 -6.76 -13.69
C ASP A 757 -38.96 -5.24 -13.95
N ASP A 758 -39.51 -4.51 -12.97
CA ASP A 758 -39.49 -3.05 -12.98
C ASP A 758 -38.06 -2.50 -12.88
N ILE A 759 -37.87 -1.27 -13.36
CA ILE A 759 -36.61 -0.53 -13.25
C ILE A 759 -36.76 0.65 -12.29
N LEU A 760 -35.72 0.91 -11.49
CA LEU A 760 -35.72 1.93 -10.44
C LEU A 760 -34.51 2.87 -10.58
N ILE A 761 -34.72 4.15 -10.33
CA ILE A 761 -33.65 5.12 -10.10
C ILE A 761 -33.70 5.59 -8.65
N ASP A 762 -32.55 5.55 -7.96
CA ASP A 762 -32.40 6.09 -6.60
C ASP A 762 -31.47 7.31 -6.66
N VAL A 763 -32.01 8.47 -6.29
CA VAL A 763 -31.34 9.78 -6.47
C VAL A 763 -30.50 10.21 -5.26
N ALA A 764 -30.42 9.36 -4.23
CA ALA A 764 -29.56 9.53 -3.06
C ALA A 764 -29.25 8.17 -2.45
N VAL A 765 -28.57 7.32 -3.23
CA VAL A 765 -28.53 5.86 -3.01
C VAL A 765 -27.69 5.44 -1.79
N GLY A 766 -26.83 6.31 -1.28
CA GLY A 766 -25.88 6.05 -0.22
C GLY A 766 -25.01 4.82 -0.52
N LYS A 767 -24.69 4.06 0.52
CA LYS A 767 -23.99 2.76 0.39
C LYS A 767 -24.89 1.63 -0.12
N GLY A 768 -25.91 1.91 -0.93
CA GLY A 768 -26.84 0.90 -1.44
C GLY A 768 -27.61 0.15 -0.34
N GLY A 769 -28.01 0.83 0.74
CA GLY A 769 -28.70 0.21 1.88
C GLY A 769 -30.06 -0.42 1.52
N ASP A 770 -30.64 -0.01 0.40
CA ASP A 770 -31.93 -0.48 -0.10
C ASP A 770 -31.80 -1.67 -1.09
N LEU A 771 -30.59 -2.13 -1.37
CA LEU A 771 -30.30 -3.32 -2.18
C LEU A 771 -31.12 -4.57 -1.79
N PRO A 772 -31.27 -4.95 -0.51
CA PRO A 772 -32.11 -6.10 -0.14
C PRO A 772 -33.57 -5.97 -0.58
N LYS A 773 -34.09 -4.73 -0.70
CA LYS A 773 -35.48 -4.43 -1.05
C LYS A 773 -35.65 -4.54 -2.56
N TRP A 774 -34.69 -4.04 -3.33
CA TRP A 774 -34.65 -4.23 -4.79
C TRP A 774 -34.61 -5.72 -5.17
N ILE A 775 -33.81 -6.50 -4.43
CA ILE A 775 -33.75 -7.97 -4.61
C ILE A 775 -35.10 -8.61 -4.27
N LYS A 776 -35.72 -8.23 -3.15
CA LYS A 776 -37.02 -8.76 -2.73
C LYS A 776 -38.13 -8.45 -3.75
N SER A 777 -38.13 -7.24 -4.30
CA SER A 777 -39.04 -6.80 -5.37
C SER A 777 -38.79 -7.47 -6.73
N LYS A 778 -37.65 -8.17 -6.90
CA LYS A 778 -37.24 -8.78 -8.17
C LYS A 778 -37.18 -7.75 -9.31
N LEU A 779 -36.64 -6.56 -9.02
CA LEU A 779 -36.38 -5.54 -10.04
C LEU A 779 -35.42 -6.08 -11.10
N ASP A 780 -35.52 -5.55 -12.31
CA ASP A 780 -34.60 -5.90 -13.41
C ASP A 780 -33.36 -5.01 -13.39
N PHE A 781 -33.52 -3.70 -13.20
CA PHE A 781 -32.43 -2.74 -13.24
C PHE A 781 -32.58 -1.61 -12.21
N VAL A 782 -31.48 -1.24 -11.58
CA VAL A 782 -31.38 -0.12 -10.63
C VAL A 782 -30.25 0.82 -11.04
N PHE A 783 -30.56 2.11 -11.13
CA PHE A 783 -29.57 3.17 -11.34
C PHE A 783 -29.47 4.04 -10.08
N GLY A 784 -28.34 4.00 -9.39
CA GLY A 784 -28.13 4.74 -8.14
C GLY A 784 -27.19 5.92 -8.31
N ILE A 785 -27.56 7.07 -7.74
CA ILE A 785 -26.77 8.30 -7.76
C ILE A 785 -26.55 8.74 -6.31
N ASP A 786 -25.32 9.11 -5.96
CA ASP A 786 -25.02 9.71 -4.66
C ASP A 786 -23.95 10.80 -4.76
N LEU A 787 -24.09 11.83 -3.91
CA LEU A 787 -23.17 12.96 -3.84
C LEU A 787 -21.79 12.53 -3.33
N SER A 788 -21.73 11.60 -2.38
CA SER A 788 -20.49 11.15 -1.76
C SER A 788 -19.81 10.06 -2.61
N PRO A 789 -18.54 10.24 -3.01
CA PRO A 789 -17.77 9.19 -3.66
C PRO A 789 -17.59 7.95 -2.77
N ASP A 790 -17.37 8.11 -1.45
CA ASP A 790 -17.23 6.97 -0.52
C ASP A 790 -18.47 6.07 -0.52
N ASN A 791 -19.66 6.66 -0.60
CA ASN A 791 -20.90 5.89 -0.63
C ASN A 791 -20.94 4.90 -1.81
N ILE A 792 -20.39 5.28 -2.95
CA ILE A 792 -20.36 4.44 -4.16
C ILE A 792 -19.11 3.56 -4.23
N GLU A 793 -17.94 4.16 -4.03
CA GLU A 793 -16.63 3.63 -4.42
C GLU A 793 -15.86 2.96 -3.27
N ASN A 794 -16.33 3.06 -2.02
CA ASN A 794 -15.64 2.48 -0.87
C ASN A 794 -15.37 0.98 -1.07
N LYS A 795 -14.09 0.61 -0.94
CA LYS A 795 -13.55 -0.71 -1.27
C LYS A 795 -14.03 -1.84 -0.36
N LEU A 796 -14.56 -1.51 0.82
CA LEU A 796 -15.04 -2.46 1.82
C LEU A 796 -16.57 -2.50 1.92
N ASP A 797 -17.25 -1.36 1.83
CA ASP A 797 -18.69 -1.29 2.08
C ASP A 797 -19.48 -0.30 1.23
N GLY A 798 -18.90 0.20 0.13
CA GLY A 798 -19.60 1.04 -0.85
C GLY A 798 -20.69 0.28 -1.60
N ALA A 799 -21.55 1.01 -2.32
CA ALA A 799 -22.68 0.45 -3.07
C ALA A 799 -22.23 -0.63 -4.08
N CYS A 800 -21.14 -0.38 -4.81
CA CYS A 800 -20.59 -1.33 -5.78
C CYS A 800 -20.12 -2.64 -5.11
N VAL A 801 -19.41 -2.55 -3.97
CA VAL A 801 -18.93 -3.73 -3.23
C VAL A 801 -20.09 -4.57 -2.73
N ARG A 802 -21.09 -3.95 -2.09
CA ARG A 802 -22.26 -4.65 -1.56
C ARG A 802 -23.04 -5.36 -2.67
N TYR A 803 -23.18 -4.71 -3.82
CA TYR A 803 -23.81 -5.32 -5.00
C TYR A 803 -23.01 -6.52 -5.52
N LEU A 804 -21.70 -6.40 -5.68
CA LEU A 804 -20.85 -7.51 -6.13
C LEU A 804 -20.90 -8.71 -5.18
N GLU A 805 -20.85 -8.47 -3.87
CA GLU A 805 -20.94 -9.53 -2.84
C GLU A 805 -22.28 -10.26 -2.86
N GLU A 806 -23.41 -9.54 -2.94
CA GLU A 806 -24.72 -10.18 -3.05
C GLU A 806 -24.86 -10.95 -4.38
N ARG A 807 -24.27 -10.44 -5.47
CA ARG A 807 -24.26 -11.11 -6.77
C ARG A 807 -23.42 -12.40 -6.80
N LYS A 808 -22.36 -12.49 -5.99
CA LYS A 808 -21.63 -13.75 -5.76
C LYS A 808 -22.46 -14.80 -5.03
N ARG A 809 -23.44 -14.38 -4.22
CA ARG A 809 -24.24 -15.25 -3.33
C ARG A 809 -25.56 -15.68 -3.95
N ARG A 810 -26.17 -14.87 -4.81
CA ARG A 810 -27.53 -15.08 -5.32
C ARG A 810 -27.56 -15.34 -6.83
N LYS A 811 -28.49 -16.19 -7.27
CA LYS A 811 -28.69 -16.51 -8.69
C LYS A 811 -29.48 -15.44 -9.46
N ARG A 812 -30.49 -14.84 -8.81
CA ARG A 812 -31.30 -13.75 -9.37
C ARG A 812 -31.01 -12.47 -8.60
N MET A 813 -30.59 -11.44 -9.31
CA MET A 813 -30.24 -10.12 -8.79
C MET A 813 -30.68 -9.05 -9.79
N PRO A 814 -31.18 -7.89 -9.33
CA PRO A 814 -31.32 -6.73 -10.21
C PRO A 814 -29.95 -6.30 -10.69
N TYR A 815 -29.84 -5.91 -11.96
CA TYR A 815 -28.62 -5.26 -12.45
C TYR A 815 -28.51 -3.87 -11.86
N CYS A 816 -27.37 -3.55 -11.25
CA CYS A 816 -27.18 -2.25 -10.61
C CYS A 816 -26.01 -1.50 -11.27
N LEU A 817 -26.23 -0.22 -11.57
CA LEU A 817 -25.18 0.73 -11.91
C LEU A 817 -25.22 1.89 -10.93
N PHE A 818 -24.06 2.32 -10.45
CA PHE A 818 -23.93 3.39 -9.48
C PHE A 818 -22.98 4.46 -10.01
N VAL A 819 -23.34 5.73 -9.83
CA VAL A 819 -22.54 6.87 -10.28
C VAL A 819 -22.45 7.94 -9.20
N ASN A 820 -21.32 8.64 -9.14
CA ASN A 820 -21.18 9.81 -8.29
C ASN A 820 -21.80 11.04 -8.95
N GLY A 821 -22.67 11.76 -8.23
CA GLY A 821 -23.34 12.94 -8.76
C GLY A 821 -24.20 13.69 -7.75
N ASN A 822 -24.48 14.96 -8.06
CA ASN A 822 -25.33 15.85 -7.28
C ASN A 822 -26.73 15.95 -7.91
N SER A 823 -27.72 15.25 -7.34
CA SER A 823 -29.11 15.26 -7.82
C SER A 823 -29.85 16.60 -7.63
N SER A 824 -29.18 17.64 -7.11
CA SER A 824 -29.65 19.03 -7.14
C SER A 824 -29.47 19.69 -8.52
N MET A 825 -28.73 19.05 -9.43
CA MET A 825 -28.53 19.48 -10.82
C MET A 825 -29.15 18.44 -11.76
N ASN A 826 -29.30 18.75 -13.06
CA ASN A 826 -30.05 17.88 -13.97
C ASN A 826 -29.31 16.56 -14.30
N ILE A 827 -30.00 15.43 -14.17
CA ILE A 827 -29.43 14.09 -14.38
C ILE A 827 -29.36 13.73 -15.86
N ARG A 828 -30.41 14.03 -16.64
CA ARG A 828 -30.52 13.57 -18.03
C ARG A 828 -29.52 14.25 -18.95
N ASN A 829 -29.24 15.53 -18.72
CA ASN A 829 -28.23 16.28 -19.45
C ASN A 829 -26.81 16.08 -18.90
N THR A 830 -26.66 15.28 -17.82
CA THR A 830 -25.41 14.94 -17.12
C THR A 830 -24.73 16.05 -16.32
N ASP A 831 -25.37 17.21 -16.11
CA ASP A 831 -24.86 18.28 -15.25
C ASP A 831 -24.73 17.85 -13.78
N ALA A 832 -25.59 16.91 -13.36
CA ALA A 832 -25.53 16.25 -12.06
C ALA A 832 -24.34 15.32 -11.88
N ILE A 833 -23.69 14.86 -12.95
CA ILE A 833 -22.81 13.69 -12.88
C ILE A 833 -21.34 14.12 -12.86
N ASN A 834 -20.60 13.62 -11.87
CA ASN A 834 -19.18 13.91 -11.70
C ASN A 834 -18.34 12.95 -12.55
N SER A 835 -17.22 13.39 -13.12
CA SER A 835 -16.34 12.63 -14.03
C SER A 835 -16.93 12.29 -15.41
N ASP A 836 -16.12 12.46 -16.45
CA ASP A 836 -16.49 12.14 -17.84
C ASP A 836 -16.87 10.67 -18.03
N LYS A 837 -16.27 9.78 -17.23
CA LYS A 837 -16.61 8.35 -17.25
C LYS A 837 -18.06 8.12 -16.82
N TYR A 838 -18.49 8.66 -15.69
CA TYR A 838 -19.87 8.50 -15.23
C TYR A 838 -20.87 9.27 -16.11
N LYS A 839 -20.48 10.42 -16.69
CA LYS A 839 -21.30 11.10 -17.70
C LYS A 839 -21.57 10.20 -18.91
N THR A 840 -20.55 9.52 -19.41
CA THR A 840 -20.67 8.57 -20.52
C THR A 840 -21.61 7.41 -20.17
N ILE A 841 -21.49 6.85 -18.96
CA ILE A 841 -22.35 5.77 -18.47
C ILE A 841 -23.80 6.24 -18.34
N THR A 842 -24.01 7.44 -17.79
CA THR A 842 -25.35 8.01 -17.60
C THR A 842 -26.03 8.26 -18.94
N ARG A 843 -25.32 8.84 -19.92
CA ARG A 843 -25.83 8.99 -21.31
C ARG A 843 -26.24 7.64 -21.89
N ALA A 844 -25.39 6.62 -21.75
CA ALA A 844 -25.70 5.28 -22.24
C ALA A 844 -26.96 4.68 -21.60
N VAL A 845 -27.19 4.87 -20.29
CA VAL A 845 -28.42 4.41 -19.60
C VAL A 845 -29.66 5.09 -20.18
N PHE A 846 -29.61 6.38 -20.49
CA PHE A 846 -30.70 7.13 -21.13
C PHE A 846 -30.78 6.94 -22.65
N GLY A 847 -29.84 6.20 -23.24
CA GLY A 847 -29.84 5.80 -24.66
C GLY A 847 -29.14 6.78 -25.61
N ASP A 848 -28.25 7.62 -25.07
CA ASP A 848 -27.41 8.58 -25.80
C ASP A 848 -25.93 8.14 -25.82
N GLY A 849 -25.19 8.54 -26.87
CA GLY A 849 -23.79 8.18 -27.09
C GLY A 849 -23.55 6.84 -27.84
N PRO A 850 -22.28 6.41 -27.98
CA PRO A 850 -21.94 5.19 -28.70
C PRO A 850 -22.26 3.93 -27.88
N LYS A 851 -22.98 2.97 -28.49
CA LYS A 851 -23.23 1.65 -27.90
C LYS A 851 -22.06 0.70 -28.20
N ASP A 852 -20.91 0.93 -27.56
CA ASP A 852 -19.69 0.13 -27.72
C ASP A 852 -19.14 -0.34 -26.37
N ALA A 853 -19.08 -1.66 -26.18
CA ALA A 853 -18.62 -2.29 -24.94
C ALA A 853 -17.16 -1.96 -24.57
N THR A 854 -16.32 -1.55 -25.53
CA THR A 854 -14.93 -1.11 -25.28
C THR A 854 -14.86 0.30 -24.67
N ILE A 855 -15.90 1.10 -24.86
CA ILE A 855 -15.99 2.49 -24.38
C ILE A 855 -16.76 2.56 -23.07
N ILE A 856 -17.92 1.90 -23.01
CA ILE A 856 -18.84 2.02 -21.85
C ILE A 856 -18.76 0.83 -20.88
N GLY A 857 -18.03 -0.22 -21.24
CA GLY A 857 -17.93 -1.46 -20.46
C GLY A 857 -19.08 -2.43 -20.72
N LYS A 858 -18.82 -3.72 -20.48
CA LYS A 858 -19.78 -4.81 -20.81
C LYS A 858 -21.08 -4.76 -20.00
N GLY A 859 -21.02 -4.34 -18.74
CA GLY A 859 -22.18 -4.20 -17.87
C GLY A 859 -23.10 -3.09 -18.37
N VAL A 860 -22.55 -1.93 -18.69
CA VAL A 860 -23.32 -0.79 -19.20
C VAL A 860 -23.89 -1.09 -20.60
N PHE A 861 -23.12 -1.75 -21.46
CA PHE A 861 -23.57 -2.16 -22.79
C PHE A 861 -24.86 -3.00 -22.76
N LYS A 862 -25.01 -3.90 -21.77
CA LYS A 862 -26.22 -4.72 -21.58
C LYS A 862 -27.47 -3.90 -21.24
N HIS A 863 -27.30 -2.73 -20.63
CA HIS A 863 -28.38 -1.88 -20.13
C HIS A 863 -28.48 -0.54 -20.88
N TYR A 864 -27.84 -0.44 -22.05
CA TYR A 864 -27.94 0.74 -22.91
C TYR A 864 -29.41 1.06 -23.23
N GLY A 865 -29.83 2.31 -22.97
CA GLY A 865 -31.16 2.81 -23.26
C GLY A 865 -32.27 2.31 -22.34
N LYS A 866 -31.96 1.57 -21.25
CA LYS A 866 -32.96 1.07 -20.29
C LYS A 866 -33.80 2.19 -19.68
N GLY A 867 -33.19 3.34 -19.39
CA GLY A 867 -33.85 4.51 -18.78
C GLY A 867 -34.42 5.51 -19.79
N LYS A 868 -34.35 5.24 -21.11
CA LYS A 868 -34.73 6.21 -22.16
C LYS A 868 -36.13 6.80 -21.96
N ASN A 869 -37.11 5.96 -21.63
CA ASN A 869 -38.51 6.34 -21.43
C ASN A 869 -38.86 6.65 -19.97
N GLY A 870 -37.86 6.84 -19.10
CA GLY A 870 -38.05 6.96 -17.66
C GLY A 870 -38.16 5.62 -16.94
N PHE A 871 -38.04 5.67 -15.62
CA PHE A 871 -38.05 4.54 -14.70
C PHE A 871 -39.46 4.30 -14.14
N ASN A 872 -39.75 3.05 -13.75
CA ASN A 872 -41.00 2.72 -13.07
C ASN A 872 -41.09 3.41 -11.70
N ILE A 873 -39.95 3.52 -11.03
CA ILE A 873 -39.86 4.05 -9.67
C ILE A 873 -38.68 5.02 -9.58
N THR A 874 -38.95 6.19 -9.03
CA THR A 874 -37.91 7.11 -8.53
C THR A 874 -37.96 7.12 -7.01
N SER A 875 -36.83 6.82 -6.36
CA SER A 875 -36.71 6.67 -4.90
C SER A 875 -35.80 7.75 -4.32
N CYS A 876 -36.23 8.37 -3.21
CA CYS A 876 -35.44 9.33 -2.43
C CYS A 876 -35.66 9.10 -0.92
N GLN A 877 -34.87 8.19 -0.32
CA GLN A 877 -35.07 7.80 1.09
C GLN A 877 -34.18 8.59 2.04
N PHE A 878 -34.77 9.30 3.01
CA PHE A 878 -34.07 10.13 4.00
C PHE A 878 -33.09 11.14 3.40
N ALA A 879 -33.44 11.72 2.24
CA ALA A 879 -32.60 12.72 1.57
C ALA A 879 -33.40 13.91 1.00
N LEU A 880 -34.74 13.83 0.97
CA LEU A 880 -35.58 14.86 0.37
C LEU A 880 -35.35 16.26 0.99
N HIS A 881 -35.07 16.31 2.29
CA HIS A 881 -34.81 17.54 3.04
C HIS A 881 -33.57 18.31 2.56
N TYR A 882 -32.60 17.67 1.90
CA TYR A 882 -31.43 18.39 1.37
C TYR A 882 -31.79 19.30 0.19
N PHE A 883 -32.85 18.97 -0.55
CA PHE A 883 -33.27 19.74 -1.73
C PHE A 883 -34.16 20.95 -1.39
N PHE A 884 -34.50 21.17 -0.12
CA PHE A 884 -35.29 22.31 0.36
C PHE A 884 -34.43 23.52 0.78
N GLU A 885 -33.15 23.55 0.36
CA GLU A 885 -32.23 24.65 0.63
C GLU A 885 -32.65 25.97 0.00
N ASN A 886 -33.01 25.94 -1.29
CA ASN A 886 -33.52 27.10 -2.00
C ASN A 886 -34.41 26.65 -3.16
N ILE A 887 -35.17 27.60 -3.71
CA ILE A 887 -36.19 27.30 -4.73
C ILE A 887 -35.59 26.71 -6.01
N THR A 888 -34.40 27.15 -6.40
CA THR A 888 -33.71 26.67 -7.61
C THR A 888 -33.30 25.20 -7.47
N ILE A 889 -32.73 24.83 -6.32
CA ILE A 889 -32.36 23.44 -6.00
C ILE A 889 -33.61 22.56 -6.00
N LEU A 890 -34.69 23.00 -5.35
CA LEU A 890 -35.93 22.25 -5.30
C LEU A 890 -36.52 22.06 -6.71
N GLN A 891 -36.55 23.12 -7.52
CA GLN A 891 -37.06 23.08 -8.90
C GLN A 891 -36.26 22.11 -9.78
N GLN A 892 -34.93 22.11 -9.68
CA GLN A 892 -34.07 21.19 -10.42
C GLN A 892 -34.23 19.74 -9.96
N PHE A 893 -34.33 19.51 -8.64
CA PHE A 893 -34.62 18.20 -8.09
C PHE A 893 -35.98 17.66 -8.57
N LEU A 894 -37.03 18.48 -8.54
CA LEU A 894 -38.35 18.08 -9.02
C LEU A 894 -38.40 17.86 -10.54
N ARG A 895 -37.63 18.66 -11.31
CA ARG A 895 -37.37 18.40 -12.74
C ARG A 895 -36.76 17.01 -12.93
N ASN A 896 -35.75 16.63 -12.16
CA ASN A 896 -35.17 15.29 -12.20
C ASN A 896 -36.21 14.20 -11.90
N VAL A 897 -37.02 14.37 -10.85
CA VAL A 897 -38.08 13.41 -10.50
C VAL A 897 -39.06 13.25 -11.66
N CYS A 898 -39.49 14.36 -12.28
CA CYS A 898 -40.40 14.34 -13.42
C CYS A 898 -39.78 13.68 -14.66
N GLU A 899 -38.58 14.08 -15.05
CA GLU A 899 -37.91 13.60 -16.26
C GLU A 899 -37.41 12.15 -16.13
N CYS A 900 -37.15 11.68 -14.91
CA CYS A 900 -36.70 10.31 -14.67
C CYS A 900 -37.87 9.34 -14.40
N THR A 901 -39.07 9.79 -14.05
CA THR A 901 -40.22 8.89 -13.81
C THR A 901 -41.07 8.77 -15.07
N LYS A 902 -41.44 7.54 -15.47
CA LYS A 902 -42.37 7.33 -16.60
C LYS A 902 -43.83 7.56 -16.19
N VAL A 903 -44.74 7.84 -17.13
CA VAL A 903 -46.18 7.88 -16.85
C VAL A 903 -46.64 6.56 -16.24
N ASN A 904 -47.51 6.64 -15.22
CA ASN A 904 -47.94 5.55 -14.33
C ASN A 904 -46.85 4.98 -13.41
N GLY A 905 -45.64 5.53 -13.44
CA GLY A 905 -44.60 5.26 -12.46
C GLY A 905 -44.84 5.98 -11.13
N TYR A 906 -44.04 5.62 -10.13
CA TYR A 906 -44.15 6.14 -8.77
C TYR A 906 -42.91 6.93 -8.35
N PHE A 907 -43.12 8.01 -7.59
CA PHE A 907 -42.08 8.67 -6.81
C PHE A 907 -42.32 8.40 -5.32
N VAL A 908 -41.31 7.86 -4.63
CA VAL A 908 -41.39 7.52 -3.21
C VAL A 908 -40.28 8.20 -2.43
N ALA A 909 -40.65 8.85 -1.32
CA ALA A 909 -39.70 9.58 -0.49
C ALA A 909 -39.99 9.47 1.01
N THR A 910 -38.96 9.62 1.83
CA THR A 910 -39.04 9.69 3.29
C THR A 910 -38.18 10.83 3.84
N CYS A 911 -38.68 11.54 4.85
CA CYS A 911 -37.98 12.62 5.55
C CYS A 911 -38.68 12.94 6.87
N TYR A 912 -38.11 13.87 7.65
CA TYR A 912 -38.81 14.49 8.76
C TYR A 912 -40.07 15.23 8.28
N ASP A 913 -41.10 15.22 9.12
CA ASP A 913 -42.28 16.05 8.98
C ASP A 913 -41.95 17.48 9.39
N GLY A 914 -41.77 18.36 8.40
CA GLY A 914 -41.35 19.75 8.63
C GLY A 914 -42.33 20.52 9.52
N ASN A 915 -43.64 20.26 9.41
CA ASN A 915 -44.64 20.92 10.25
C ASN A 915 -44.50 20.49 11.71
N LYS A 916 -44.35 19.18 11.97
CA LYS A 916 -44.12 18.68 13.34
C LYS A 916 -42.83 19.23 13.94
N ILE A 917 -41.74 19.25 13.16
CA ILE A 917 -40.45 19.78 13.62
C ILE A 917 -40.55 21.29 13.88
N PHE A 918 -41.20 22.06 13.01
CA PHE A 918 -41.43 23.49 13.20
C PHE A 918 -42.18 23.77 14.51
N SER A 919 -43.31 23.10 14.74
CA SER A 919 -44.06 23.22 16.00
C SER A 919 -43.24 22.80 17.22
N MET A 920 -42.43 21.75 17.10
CA MET A 920 -41.56 21.31 18.20
C MET A 920 -40.45 22.32 18.53
N LEU A 921 -39.96 23.05 17.53
CA LEU A 921 -38.91 24.07 17.65
C LEU A 921 -39.43 25.50 17.89
N GLU A 922 -40.76 25.69 17.96
CA GLU A 922 -41.39 27.01 18.10
C GLU A 922 -40.89 27.75 19.35
N ARG A 923 -40.77 27.04 20.48
CA ARG A 923 -40.31 27.59 21.77
C ARG A 923 -38.79 27.82 21.88
N TYR A 924 -38.01 27.42 20.89
CA TYR A 924 -36.55 27.52 20.90
C TYR A 924 -36.08 28.69 20.04
N LYS A 925 -35.01 29.35 20.47
CA LYS A 925 -34.32 30.38 19.69
C LYS A 925 -33.34 29.75 18.71
N LYS A 926 -32.92 30.51 17.70
CA LYS A 926 -31.85 30.08 16.79
C LYS A 926 -30.56 29.83 17.58
N GLY A 927 -29.91 28.71 17.29
CA GLY A 927 -28.74 28.22 18.02
C GLY A 927 -29.07 27.32 19.21
N GLU A 928 -30.34 27.23 19.63
CA GLU A 928 -30.76 26.30 20.67
C GLU A 928 -31.14 24.94 20.07
N SER A 929 -30.91 23.88 20.86
CA SER A 929 -31.15 22.50 20.44
C SER A 929 -32.03 21.72 21.41
N ILE A 930 -32.68 20.69 20.87
CA ILE A 930 -33.34 19.64 21.63
C ILE A 930 -32.42 18.43 21.60
N THR A 931 -32.04 17.91 22.76
CA THR A 931 -31.13 16.77 22.87
C THR A 931 -31.80 15.60 23.59
N ILE A 932 -31.63 14.39 23.06
CA ILE A 932 -31.97 13.13 23.72
C ILE A 932 -30.67 12.41 24.09
N ASN A 933 -30.48 12.16 25.39
CA ASN A 933 -29.33 11.46 25.94
C ASN A 933 -29.73 10.10 26.53
N LYS A 934 -28.89 9.07 26.34
CA LYS A 934 -29.04 7.76 26.98
C LYS A 934 -27.71 7.26 27.52
N ASN A 935 -27.70 6.82 28.79
CA ASN A 935 -26.50 6.33 29.49
C ASN A 935 -25.33 7.33 29.41
N SER A 936 -25.62 8.62 29.64
CA SER A 936 -24.65 9.73 29.52
C SER A 936 -24.03 9.91 28.13
N LYS A 937 -24.64 9.36 27.07
CA LYS A 937 -24.26 9.57 25.67
C LYS A 937 -25.39 10.26 24.90
N LYS A 938 -25.03 11.21 24.05
CA LYS A 938 -25.96 11.86 23.11
C LYS A 938 -26.41 10.87 22.04
N VAL A 939 -27.71 10.73 21.85
CA VAL A 939 -28.29 9.77 20.89
C VAL A 939 -28.89 10.48 19.68
N TRP A 940 -29.52 11.62 19.92
CA TRP A 940 -30.13 12.45 18.90
C TRP A 940 -30.16 13.91 19.35
N GLU A 941 -29.96 14.82 18.41
CA GLU A 941 -30.09 16.25 18.66
C GLU A 941 -30.61 16.95 17.40
N ILE A 942 -31.47 17.95 17.60
CA ILE A 942 -31.89 18.86 16.55
C ILE A 942 -31.71 20.30 17.01
N GLU A 943 -30.99 21.10 16.22
CA GLU A 943 -30.73 22.50 16.48
C GLU A 943 -31.49 23.37 15.48
N LYS A 944 -32.15 24.42 15.99
CA LYS A 944 -32.85 25.40 15.16
C LYS A 944 -31.84 26.37 14.54
N ARG A 945 -31.81 26.48 13.20
CA ARG A 945 -30.90 27.41 12.48
C ARG A 945 -31.63 28.53 11.73
N TYR A 946 -32.93 28.72 11.97
CA TYR A 946 -33.75 29.77 11.37
C TYR A 946 -34.44 30.66 12.43
N ASP A 947 -34.80 31.88 12.02
CA ASP A 947 -35.47 32.90 12.85
C ASP A 947 -36.93 33.18 12.42
N PHE A 948 -37.43 32.48 11.41
CA PHE A 948 -38.78 32.68 10.87
C PHE A 948 -39.87 32.29 11.87
N LEU A 949 -40.94 33.10 11.92
CA LEU A 949 -42.07 32.94 12.86
C LEU A 949 -43.25 32.15 12.28
N GLU A 950 -43.35 32.07 10.95
CA GLU A 950 -44.45 31.42 10.25
C GLU A 950 -43.89 30.37 9.29
N PHE A 951 -44.60 29.25 9.09
CA PHE A 951 -44.24 28.21 8.13
C PHE A 951 -45.40 27.98 7.15
N LYS A 952 -45.54 28.87 6.18
CA LYS A 952 -46.69 28.92 5.25
C LYS A 952 -46.64 27.84 4.19
N ASP A 953 -47.79 27.43 3.67
CA ASP A 953 -47.90 26.40 2.62
C ASP A 953 -47.63 26.97 1.20
N ASP A 954 -46.58 27.79 1.06
CA ASP A 954 -46.17 28.49 -0.16
C ASP A 954 -44.64 28.48 -0.35
N SER A 955 -44.13 29.10 -1.42
CA SER A 955 -42.69 29.12 -1.73
C SER A 955 -41.81 29.74 -0.62
N SER A 956 -42.39 30.49 0.32
CA SER A 956 -41.68 31.02 1.49
C SER A 956 -41.36 29.98 2.55
N SER A 957 -41.84 28.74 2.43
CA SER A 957 -41.45 27.60 3.30
C SER A 957 -40.14 26.91 2.94
N VAL A 958 -39.50 27.30 1.83
CA VAL A 958 -38.18 26.81 1.44
C VAL A 958 -37.11 27.57 2.23
N ASN A 959 -35.94 26.95 2.48
CA ASN A 959 -34.81 27.51 3.23
C ASN A 959 -35.04 27.64 4.77
N TYR A 960 -35.52 26.57 5.41
CA TYR A 960 -35.64 26.47 6.88
C TYR A 960 -34.57 25.52 7.42
N PRO A 961 -33.30 25.96 7.58
CA PRO A 961 -32.20 25.09 7.98
C PRO A 961 -32.34 24.61 9.43
N ILE A 962 -31.97 23.36 9.65
CA ILE A 962 -31.78 22.73 10.95
C ILE A 962 -30.45 21.97 10.96
N CYS A 963 -29.90 21.70 12.13
CA CYS A 963 -28.76 20.79 12.27
C CYS A 963 -29.20 19.55 13.04
N VAL A 964 -29.03 18.36 12.46
CA VAL A 964 -29.49 17.10 13.06
C VAL A 964 -28.28 16.22 13.34
N TYR A 965 -28.15 15.77 14.58
CA TYR A 965 -27.22 14.71 14.96
C TYR A 965 -28.01 13.44 15.26
N GLN A 966 -27.52 12.31 14.77
CA GLN A 966 -28.01 10.99 15.13
C GLN A 966 -26.84 10.04 15.36
N ASP A 967 -26.90 9.24 16.43
CA ASP A 967 -25.85 8.26 16.77
C ASP A 967 -25.52 7.33 15.60
N SER A 968 -26.48 6.98 14.75
CA SER A 968 -26.29 6.18 13.53
C SER A 968 -25.25 6.72 12.56
N ILE A 969 -25.21 8.03 12.45
CA ILE A 969 -24.44 8.77 11.46
C ILE A 969 -23.11 9.19 12.09
N GLY A 970 -23.16 9.54 13.37
CA GLY A 970 -21.98 9.86 14.18
C GLY A 970 -21.42 11.26 13.96
N LYS A 971 -22.10 12.09 13.16
CA LYS A 971 -21.79 13.51 12.95
C LYS A 971 -23.09 14.33 12.76
N PRO A 972 -23.12 15.61 13.16
CA PRO A 972 -24.23 16.50 12.82
C PRO A 972 -24.29 16.76 11.30
N ALA A 973 -25.50 16.87 10.75
CA ALA A 973 -25.76 17.17 9.35
C ALA A 973 -26.68 18.39 9.23
N LYS A 974 -26.43 19.24 8.23
CA LYS A 974 -27.32 20.37 7.90
C LYS A 974 -28.46 19.85 7.02
N GLU A 975 -29.69 20.02 7.48
CA GLU A 975 -30.92 19.62 6.78
C GLU A 975 -31.88 20.83 6.67
N TYR A 976 -32.97 20.69 5.90
CA TYR A 976 -34.01 21.73 5.77
C TYR A 976 -35.41 21.17 6.04
N LEU A 977 -36.29 21.97 6.64
CA LEU A 977 -37.67 21.56 6.87
C LEU A 977 -38.43 21.40 5.54
N VAL A 978 -39.21 20.31 5.45
CA VAL A 978 -40.04 20.00 4.28
C VAL A 978 -41.50 20.33 4.61
N ASN A 979 -42.03 21.40 4.01
CA ASN A 979 -43.47 21.67 4.08
C ASN A 979 -44.21 20.70 3.15
N SER A 980 -45.03 19.83 3.73
CA SER A 980 -45.71 18.80 2.95
C SER A 980 -46.82 19.31 2.06
N THR A 981 -47.56 20.32 2.50
CA THR A 981 -48.69 20.87 1.73
C THR A 981 -48.15 21.54 0.48
N TYR A 982 -47.11 22.36 0.64
CA TYR A 982 -46.40 22.98 -0.47
C TYR A 982 -45.80 21.94 -1.42
N LEU A 983 -45.11 20.91 -0.90
CA LEU A 983 -44.56 19.83 -1.73
C LEU A 983 -45.66 19.14 -2.56
N ILE A 984 -46.78 18.74 -1.94
CA ILE A 984 -47.88 18.06 -2.63
C ILE A 984 -48.41 18.94 -3.77
N ARG A 985 -48.66 20.23 -3.49
CA ARG A 985 -49.13 21.20 -4.49
C ARG A 985 -48.16 21.35 -5.65
N VAL A 986 -46.87 21.49 -5.36
CA VAL A 986 -45.85 21.67 -6.42
C VAL A 986 -45.66 20.41 -7.26
N MET A 987 -45.79 19.22 -6.66
CA MET A 987 -45.73 17.94 -7.39
C MET A 987 -46.82 17.83 -8.46
N GLU A 988 -48.00 18.44 -8.27
CA GLU A 988 -49.08 18.49 -9.26
C GLU A 988 -48.68 19.26 -10.52
N ASN A 989 -47.89 20.33 -10.37
CA ASN A 989 -47.35 21.10 -11.49
C ASN A 989 -46.39 20.26 -12.35
N TYR A 990 -45.73 19.27 -11.76
CA TYR A 990 -44.87 18.30 -12.45
C TYR A 990 -45.62 17.05 -12.94
N GLY A 991 -46.96 17.04 -12.88
CA GLY A 991 -47.77 15.94 -13.41
C GLY A 991 -47.88 14.72 -12.50
N PHE A 992 -47.63 14.89 -11.20
CA PHE A 992 -47.82 13.87 -10.18
C PHE A 992 -49.09 14.13 -9.37
N ARG A 993 -49.62 13.08 -8.75
CA ARG A 993 -50.59 13.20 -7.64
C ARG A 993 -50.23 12.22 -6.54
N LEU A 994 -50.69 12.48 -5.32
CA LEU A 994 -50.72 11.43 -4.32
C LEU A 994 -51.58 10.25 -4.80
N ILE A 995 -51.16 9.03 -4.47
CA ILE A 995 -51.99 7.85 -4.71
C ILE A 995 -53.32 8.00 -3.95
N ASN A 996 -54.42 7.54 -4.58
CA ASN A 996 -55.75 7.70 -4.02
C ASN A 996 -56.07 6.57 -3.03
N GLU A 997 -57.22 6.66 -2.36
CA GLU A 997 -57.61 5.68 -1.34
C GLU A 997 -57.68 4.25 -1.88
N GLN A 998 -58.21 4.05 -3.10
CA GLN A 998 -58.27 2.73 -3.72
C GLN A 998 -56.87 2.16 -3.98
N GLU A 999 -55.96 2.96 -4.53
CA GLU A 999 -54.57 2.57 -4.76
C GLU A 999 -53.87 2.27 -3.42
N CYS A 1000 -54.17 2.99 -2.34
CA CYS A 1000 -53.62 2.73 -1.01
C CYS A 1000 -54.10 1.39 -0.45
N LEU A 1001 -55.38 1.05 -0.63
CA LEU A 1001 -55.96 -0.23 -0.25
C LEU A 1001 -55.31 -1.37 -1.03
N ASP A 1002 -55.19 -1.23 -2.36
CA ASP A 1002 -54.58 -2.22 -3.24
C ASP A 1002 -53.10 -2.46 -2.88
N LEU A 1003 -52.37 -1.40 -2.52
CA LEU A 1003 -50.97 -1.45 -2.09
C LEU A 1003 -50.80 -1.83 -0.61
N ASN A 1004 -51.90 -1.98 0.13
CA ASN A 1004 -51.93 -2.24 1.57
C ASN A 1004 -51.04 -1.25 2.37
N ILE A 1005 -51.21 0.05 2.14
CA ILE A 1005 -50.55 1.14 2.89
C ILE A 1005 -51.58 2.13 3.44
N PRO A 1006 -51.31 2.81 4.58
CA PRO A 1006 -52.30 3.66 5.24
C PRO A 1006 -52.80 4.88 4.45
N GLY A 1007 -52.09 5.29 3.40
CA GLY A 1007 -52.39 6.47 2.60
C GLY A 1007 -51.23 6.86 1.70
N GLY A 1008 -51.43 7.81 0.78
CA GLY A 1008 -50.37 8.33 -0.09
C GLY A 1008 -49.30 9.13 0.65
N THR A 1009 -49.62 9.67 1.82
CA THR A 1009 -48.66 10.22 2.76
C THR A 1009 -49.17 10.02 4.18
N ASN A 1010 -48.28 9.68 5.12
CA ASN A 1010 -48.64 9.45 6.52
C ASN A 1010 -47.39 9.50 7.41
N SER A 1011 -47.61 9.55 8.73
CA SER A 1011 -46.53 9.50 9.72
C SER A 1011 -46.00 8.07 9.90
N PHE A 1012 -44.77 7.95 10.39
CA PHE A 1012 -44.18 6.66 10.75
C PHE A 1012 -44.86 6.00 11.94
N GLU A 1013 -45.56 6.77 12.79
CA GLU A 1013 -46.42 6.24 13.85
C GLU A 1013 -47.56 5.40 13.27
N THR A 1014 -48.22 5.90 12.22
CA THR A 1014 -49.27 5.17 11.50
C THR A 1014 -48.74 3.84 10.94
N LEU A 1015 -47.53 3.85 10.37
CA LEU A 1015 -46.89 2.62 9.89
C LEU A 1015 -46.48 1.68 11.02
N PHE A 1016 -46.06 2.19 12.17
CA PHE A 1016 -45.72 1.37 13.33
C PHE A 1016 -46.95 0.65 13.88
N ASN A 1017 -48.08 1.35 13.96
CA ASN A 1017 -49.35 0.74 14.38
C ASN A 1017 -49.78 -0.34 13.38
N LYS A 1018 -49.70 -0.05 12.08
CA LYS A 1018 -49.97 -1.04 11.03
C LYS A 1018 -49.05 -2.25 11.09
N MET A 1019 -47.77 -2.06 11.38
CA MET A 1019 -46.81 -3.18 11.58
C MET A 1019 -47.27 -4.09 12.71
N ASN A 1020 -47.71 -3.52 13.84
CA ASN A 1020 -48.18 -4.28 14.99
C ASN A 1020 -49.48 -5.02 14.69
N ASP A 1021 -50.40 -4.40 13.93
CA ASP A 1021 -51.61 -5.07 13.47
C ASP A 1021 -51.27 -6.23 12.52
N GLU A 1022 -50.41 -6.01 11.52
CA GLU A 1022 -49.97 -7.06 10.58
C GLU A 1022 -49.23 -8.20 11.28
N LEU A 1023 -48.49 -7.91 12.36
CA LEU A 1023 -47.84 -8.92 13.19
C LEU A 1023 -48.85 -9.71 14.02
N ARG A 1024 -49.83 -9.04 14.64
CA ARG A 1024 -50.91 -9.68 15.41
C ARG A 1024 -51.76 -10.59 14.52
N ASP A 1025 -52.03 -10.13 13.31
CA ASP A 1025 -52.90 -10.83 12.35
C ASP A 1025 -52.15 -11.91 11.54
N GLY A 1026 -50.85 -12.11 11.81
CA GLY A 1026 -50.03 -13.15 11.19
C GLY A 1026 -49.68 -12.89 9.71
N ILE A 1027 -49.81 -11.64 9.25
CA ILE A 1027 -49.49 -11.23 7.87
C ILE A 1027 -47.97 -11.14 7.68
N ILE A 1028 -47.21 -10.81 8.72
CA ILE A 1028 -45.75 -10.72 8.71
C ILE A 1028 -45.15 -11.53 9.86
N ASP A 1029 -44.09 -12.28 9.57
CA ASP A 1029 -43.36 -13.04 10.58
C ASP A 1029 -42.47 -12.15 11.46
N GLU A 1030 -42.49 -12.36 12.78
CA GLU A 1030 -41.66 -11.61 13.73
C GLU A 1030 -40.16 -11.67 13.39
N LYS A 1031 -39.69 -12.81 12.86
CA LYS A 1031 -38.29 -13.03 12.47
C LYS A 1031 -37.80 -12.04 11.40
N ASP A 1032 -38.71 -11.53 10.56
CA ASP A 1032 -38.39 -10.60 9.47
C ASP A 1032 -38.26 -9.16 9.97
N LEU A 1033 -38.78 -8.86 11.16
CA LEU A 1033 -38.80 -7.54 11.78
C LEU A 1033 -37.68 -7.32 12.80
N ARG A 1034 -36.96 -8.37 13.21
CA ARG A 1034 -35.92 -8.31 14.27
C ARG A 1034 -36.43 -7.56 15.51
N ASN A 1035 -35.78 -6.46 15.90
CA ASN A 1035 -36.13 -5.72 17.12
C ASN A 1035 -37.12 -4.58 16.86
N SER A 1036 -37.73 -4.49 15.66
CA SER A 1036 -38.57 -3.36 15.27
C SER A 1036 -39.75 -3.13 16.22
N LYS A 1037 -40.38 -4.20 16.71
CA LYS A 1037 -41.53 -4.12 17.64
C LYS A 1037 -41.16 -3.58 19.02
N ASP A 1038 -39.91 -3.71 19.42
CA ASP A 1038 -39.44 -3.40 20.78
C ASP A 1038 -38.92 -1.96 20.92
N MET A 1039 -39.20 -1.07 19.95
CA MET A 1039 -38.73 0.32 19.99
C MET A 1039 -39.06 0.98 21.33
N LYS A 1040 -38.05 1.55 21.97
CA LYS A 1040 -38.20 2.27 23.25
C LYS A 1040 -38.88 3.62 23.04
N ASP A 1041 -39.37 4.23 24.12
CA ASP A 1041 -40.11 5.49 24.02
C ASP A 1041 -39.31 6.63 23.37
N TYR A 1042 -38.01 6.77 23.68
CA TYR A 1042 -37.16 7.77 23.01
C TYR A 1042 -36.89 7.42 21.53
N GLU A 1043 -36.83 6.14 21.16
CA GLU A 1043 -36.71 5.70 19.76
C GLU A 1043 -38.00 6.02 19.01
N LYS A 1044 -39.17 5.79 19.62
CA LYS A 1044 -40.49 6.17 19.07
C LYS A 1044 -40.59 7.67 18.89
N GLN A 1045 -40.18 8.46 19.89
CA GLN A 1045 -40.16 9.93 19.83
C GLN A 1045 -39.38 10.42 18.61
N ILE A 1046 -38.19 9.87 18.34
CA ILE A 1046 -37.38 10.24 17.17
C ILE A 1046 -38.03 9.73 15.87
N SER A 1047 -38.44 8.46 15.84
CA SER A 1047 -38.98 7.81 14.65
C SER A 1047 -40.26 8.48 14.15
N PHE A 1048 -41.18 8.84 15.04
CA PHE A 1048 -42.51 9.36 14.71
C PHE A 1048 -42.52 10.83 14.25
N LEU A 1049 -41.36 11.49 14.27
CA LEU A 1049 -41.12 12.76 13.59
C LEU A 1049 -40.96 12.58 12.08
N ASN A 1050 -40.87 11.35 11.57
CA ASN A 1050 -40.72 11.08 10.15
C ASN A 1050 -42.05 10.79 9.46
N ARG A 1051 -42.08 11.07 8.16
CA ARG A 1051 -43.21 10.79 7.26
C ARG A 1051 -42.72 10.24 5.92
N TYR A 1052 -43.65 9.64 5.19
CA TYR A 1052 -43.40 9.18 3.82
C TYR A 1052 -44.33 9.85 2.82
N PHE A 1053 -43.95 9.81 1.54
CA PHE A 1053 -44.75 10.25 0.42
C PHE A 1053 -44.69 9.21 -0.71
N VAL A 1054 -45.85 8.91 -1.31
CA VAL A 1054 -45.99 8.08 -2.51
C VAL A 1054 -46.84 8.84 -3.52
N PHE A 1055 -46.17 9.30 -4.58
CA PHE A 1055 -46.79 9.99 -5.70
C PHE A 1055 -46.82 9.08 -6.93
N LYS A 1056 -47.84 9.23 -7.77
CA LYS A 1056 -47.96 8.57 -9.08
C LYS A 1056 -47.93 9.61 -10.18
N LYS A 1057 -47.09 9.40 -11.20
CA LYS A 1057 -47.04 10.27 -12.38
C LYS A 1057 -48.23 9.97 -13.28
N ILE A 1058 -49.08 10.95 -13.50
CA ILE A 1058 -50.33 10.79 -14.26
C ILE A 1058 -50.27 11.35 -15.67
N ARG A 1059 -49.35 12.29 -15.95
CA ARG A 1059 -49.16 12.90 -17.26
C ARG A 1059 -47.72 13.33 -17.48
N GLU A 1060 -47.34 13.51 -18.73
CA GLU A 1060 -46.09 14.17 -19.09
C GLU A 1060 -46.24 15.69 -18.97
N VAL A 1061 -45.18 16.35 -18.53
CA VAL A 1061 -45.08 17.81 -18.39
C VAL A 1061 -43.72 18.24 -18.95
N ASN A 1062 -43.68 19.37 -19.65
CA ASN A 1062 -42.40 20.01 -19.96
C ASN A 1062 -41.85 20.66 -18.67
N ALA A 1063 -41.10 19.86 -17.91
CA ALA A 1063 -40.60 20.21 -16.59
C ALA A 1063 -39.68 21.45 -16.58
N GLU A 1064 -39.09 21.81 -17.72
CA GLU A 1064 -38.25 23.01 -17.87
C GLU A 1064 -39.05 24.31 -17.73
N ASN A 1065 -40.33 24.30 -18.14
CA ASN A 1065 -41.20 25.48 -18.12
C ASN A 1065 -41.99 25.63 -16.80
N VAL A 1066 -41.83 24.71 -15.85
CA VAL A 1066 -42.57 24.74 -14.58
C VAL A 1066 -41.91 25.75 -13.63
N ILE A 1067 -42.70 26.71 -13.16
CA ILE A 1067 -42.31 27.71 -12.13
C ILE A 1067 -43.01 27.35 -10.82
N ILE A 1068 -42.25 27.32 -9.73
CA ILE A 1068 -42.74 26.91 -8.40
C ILE A 1068 -42.67 28.03 -7.35
N ASP A 1069 -42.15 29.20 -7.73
CA ASP A 1069 -42.10 30.38 -6.88
C ASP A 1069 -43.38 31.20 -7.02
N ASP A 1070 -44.17 31.26 -5.95
CA ASP A 1070 -45.43 31.99 -5.92
C ASP A 1070 -45.24 33.51 -6.10
N LYS A 1071 -44.04 34.05 -5.78
CA LYS A 1071 -43.70 35.46 -6.00
C LYS A 1071 -43.55 35.84 -7.47
N TYR A 1072 -43.28 34.87 -8.34
CA TYR A 1072 -43.26 35.05 -9.79
C TYR A 1072 -44.65 34.90 -10.41
N ILE A 1073 -45.50 34.05 -9.81
CA ILE A 1073 -46.90 33.87 -10.23
C ILE A 1073 -47.73 35.13 -9.91
N SER A 1074 -47.38 35.88 -8.86
CA SER A 1074 -48.03 37.18 -8.53
C SER A 1074 -47.53 38.38 -9.34
N LYS A 1075 -46.59 38.19 -10.28
CA LYS A 1075 -46.16 39.24 -11.24
C LYS A 1075 -46.82 39.08 -12.62
N THR A 1076 -47.61 38.03 -12.80
CA THR A 1076 -48.39 37.77 -14.02
C THR A 1076 -49.85 38.26 -13.95
N ASP A 1077 -50.16 39.22 -13.06
CA ASP A 1077 -51.33 40.11 -13.22
C ASP A 1077 -51.11 41.19 -14.33
N GLU A 1078 -50.09 41.01 -15.17
CA GLU A 1078 -49.95 41.77 -16.43
C GLU A 1078 -50.86 41.22 -17.55
N GLU A 1079 -51.56 40.09 -17.37
CA GLU A 1079 -52.61 39.68 -18.33
C GLU A 1079 -53.88 40.56 -18.23
N GLU A 1080 -54.21 41.13 -17.07
CA GLU A 1080 -55.28 42.15 -16.98
C GLU A 1080 -54.85 43.49 -17.61
N LYS A 1081 -53.58 43.89 -17.44
CA LYS A 1081 -53.05 45.12 -18.07
C LYS A 1081 -52.80 44.98 -19.57
N LEU A 1082 -52.46 43.79 -20.06
CA LEU A 1082 -52.33 43.52 -21.49
C LEU A 1082 -53.71 43.50 -22.16
N THR A 1083 -54.73 43.00 -21.46
CA THR A 1083 -56.12 43.03 -21.95
C THR A 1083 -56.68 44.46 -21.97
N GLU A 1084 -56.47 45.25 -20.91
CA GLU A 1084 -56.82 46.68 -20.90
C GLU A 1084 -56.03 47.47 -21.95
N PHE A 1085 -54.73 47.20 -22.15
CA PHE A 1085 -53.91 47.85 -23.17
C PHE A 1085 -54.33 47.45 -24.59
N LEU A 1086 -54.72 46.19 -24.83
CA LEU A 1086 -55.21 45.73 -26.13
C LEU A 1086 -56.61 46.28 -26.44
N GLU A 1087 -57.48 46.43 -25.44
CA GLU A 1087 -58.80 47.07 -25.58
C GLU A 1087 -58.69 48.60 -25.81
N GLU A 1088 -57.73 49.28 -25.17
CA GLU A 1088 -57.38 50.68 -25.43
C GLU A 1088 -56.82 50.87 -26.85
N GLN A 1089 -55.97 49.94 -27.31
CA GLN A 1089 -55.42 49.93 -28.68
C GLN A 1089 -56.47 49.62 -29.75
N GLU A 1090 -57.48 48.78 -29.46
CA GLU A 1090 -58.63 48.57 -30.35
C GLU A 1090 -59.58 49.78 -30.39
N ARG A 1091 -59.77 50.49 -29.26
CA ARG A 1091 -60.48 51.78 -29.23
C ARG A 1091 -59.77 52.84 -30.06
N ILE A 1092 -58.44 52.93 -29.98
CA ILE A 1092 -57.63 53.87 -30.75
C ILE A 1092 -57.61 53.50 -32.25
N LYS A 1093 -57.60 52.20 -32.60
CA LYS A 1093 -57.70 51.72 -33.99
C LYS A 1093 -59.06 51.98 -34.65
N LYS A 1094 -60.16 52.09 -33.88
CA LYS A 1094 -61.47 52.46 -34.42
C LYS A 1094 -61.60 53.95 -34.78
N ILE A 1095 -60.70 54.83 -34.31
CA ILE A 1095 -60.77 56.28 -34.56
C ILE A 1095 -59.96 56.73 -35.79
N LYS A 1096 -59.05 55.92 -36.33
CA LYS A 1096 -58.25 56.27 -37.51
C LYS A 1096 -58.46 55.31 -38.69
N ARG A 1097 -59.64 55.39 -39.30
CA ARG A 1097 -59.86 54.98 -40.70
C ARG A 1097 -60.41 56.16 -41.50
N LEU A 1098 -59.56 56.81 -42.29
CA LEU A 1098 -59.93 57.47 -43.55
C LEU A 1098 -58.74 57.32 -44.53
N PRO A 1099 -58.97 57.04 -45.83
CA PRO A 1099 -57.96 56.46 -46.70
C PRO A 1099 -57.27 57.51 -47.58
N TYR A 1100 -56.00 57.29 -47.94
CA TYR A 1100 -55.60 57.51 -49.33
C TYR A 1100 -54.37 56.69 -49.78
N LYS A 1101 -54.39 56.46 -51.09
CA LYS A 1101 -53.63 55.54 -51.92
C LYS A 1101 -52.19 55.97 -52.25
N LEU A 1102 -51.43 54.93 -52.63
CA LEU A 1102 -50.49 54.84 -53.77
C LEU A 1102 -49.01 55.25 -53.60
N LYS A 1103 -48.19 54.25 -53.93
CA LYS A 1103 -47.04 54.20 -54.84
C LYS A 1103 -45.68 53.81 -54.25
N ILE A 1104 -45.20 52.72 -54.85
CA ILE A 1104 -43.95 51.98 -54.76
C ILE A 1104 -42.76 52.82 -55.27
N LYS A 1105 -41.60 52.70 -54.62
CA LYS A 1105 -40.26 52.47 -55.22
C LYS A 1105 -39.28 52.17 -54.08
N GLN A 1106 -38.80 50.92 -53.94
CA GLN A 1106 -37.60 50.32 -54.54
C GLN A 1106 -36.28 50.83 -53.95
N ILE A 1107 -35.42 49.86 -53.61
CA ILE A 1107 -33.93 49.89 -53.61
C ILE A 1107 -33.31 50.61 -52.40
N THR A 1108 -32.28 50.13 -51.72
CA THR A 1108 -31.48 48.89 -51.64
C THR A 1108 -30.64 49.02 -50.35
N ASP A 1109 -29.97 47.92 -50.01
CA ASP A 1109 -28.61 47.87 -49.45
C ASP A 1109 -28.41 47.72 -47.93
N ILE A 1110 -27.85 46.54 -47.67
CA ILE A 1110 -27.02 46.02 -46.56
C ILE A 1110 -27.76 45.40 -45.39
#